data_AF-A0AAU6JER9-F1
#
_entry.id   AF-A0AAU6JER9-F1
#
_cell.length_a   1.000
_cell.length_b   1.000
_cell.length_c   1.000
_cell.angle_alpha   90.00
_cell.angle_beta   90.00
_cell.angle_gamma   90.00
#
_symmetry.space_group_name_H-M   'P 1'
#
loop_
_entity.id
_entity.type
_entity.pdbx_description
1 polymer ?
#
loop_
_entity_poly.entity_id
_entity_poly.type
_entity_poly.pdbx_seq_one_letter_code
_entity_poly.pdbx_strand_id
1 'polypeptide(L)'
;MPVKVSVIVPVYNPGPYIEDCVASLLRQSLPADEYEVIFVDDGSTDETPALLDALAAEEPRVRVIHQENSGWSGKPRNVGIEASQGEFVMFVDNDDYLGDEALERMYEYGVANGADVIVGKMAGKGRPVPVELFRHNHPKASVENAPLIDSLTPHKMLRRAFLDRIGLRFPEGRRRLEDHVFVTEAYLRADNVSVLSDYVCYYHVKRDDASNAGFQRFDPVGYFRNLREALDVVERYTEPGVVRDRLFRRWLRNEMVERMRSNRLLKLPEDYRKEMFDEIRGVVVERFGPGVANGMQEAQRIVAALIAADRLDDVVAFAEWEASLAPTATPQSVEWQDGVLHVGFTAEFTSRGRPMTFPAEDDGDGADLDGTPTDADDAIARVGASTVARFGSATADFLVRERATAAQFFQPVELTRETLPADEDGQVRLVLRGTATVDPGTAAGGVALGGGLFDVFVRIKLGGWTRECRLGPVRLDPRPVPPAGVVAGRVVLPYWTAKQATLSLDVDRAVKGVGLGRLKPDDVTVTGDRLRVALPLHVPGETKALLRLASPASAEPVEVSGTLSGASDGSGAFVEATLPGGALTDGTWKPSLCLAPEAGEPRFLAMSVGLSAKAGRVQVVRPAKPAGPGTGQRLVRKARRTLGKIARKAGLRRGNGA
;
A
#
# COMPACT_ATOMS: atom_id res chain seq x y z
N MET A 1 30.67 15.87 10.05
CA MET A 1 30.70 14.63 10.88
C MET A 1 31.04 13.44 9.97
N PRO A 2 31.32 12.21 10.44
CA PRO A 2 31.48 11.09 9.50
C PRO A 2 30.18 10.88 8.72
N VAL A 3 30.29 10.57 7.42
CA VAL A 3 29.14 10.23 6.59
C VAL A 3 28.52 8.94 7.13
N LYS A 4 27.24 8.98 7.50
CA LYS A 4 26.47 7.85 8.02
C LYS A 4 25.98 6.96 6.89
N VAL A 5 25.44 7.55 5.83
CA VAL A 5 24.85 6.82 4.71
C VAL A 5 25.35 7.35 3.36
N SER A 6 25.76 6.45 2.46
CA SER A 6 25.93 6.75 1.04
C SER A 6 24.76 6.17 0.25
N VAL A 7 23.98 7.02 -0.39
CA VAL A 7 22.90 6.59 -1.28
C VAL A 7 23.49 6.39 -2.68
N ILE A 8 23.34 5.20 -3.27
CA ILE A 8 23.82 4.88 -4.61
C ILE A 8 22.61 4.79 -5.56
N VAL A 9 22.65 5.58 -6.63
CA VAL A 9 21.60 5.61 -7.65
C VAL A 9 22.21 5.22 -9.01
N PRO A 10 21.97 4.01 -9.53
CA PRO A 10 22.34 3.68 -10.90
C PRO A 10 21.39 4.39 -11.88
N VAL A 11 21.95 5.15 -12.83
CA VAL A 11 21.19 6.01 -13.75
C VAL A 11 21.38 5.55 -15.19
N TYR A 12 20.28 5.36 -15.91
CA TYR A 12 20.30 5.21 -17.37
C TYR A 12 18.96 5.65 -17.96
N ASN A 13 18.97 6.75 -18.71
CA ASN A 13 17.82 7.34 -19.39
C ASN A 13 16.49 7.32 -18.58
N PRO A 14 16.46 7.86 -17.35
CA PRO A 14 15.25 7.89 -16.53
C PRO A 14 14.18 8.85 -17.05
N GLY A 15 14.52 9.80 -17.92
CA GLY A 15 13.61 10.87 -18.34
C GLY A 15 13.03 11.62 -17.12
N PRO A 16 11.72 11.91 -17.07
CA PRO A 16 11.13 12.73 -16.01
C PRO A 16 11.09 12.05 -14.63
N TYR A 17 11.29 10.74 -14.54
CA TYR A 17 11.15 10.00 -13.28
C TYR A 17 12.28 10.33 -12.28
N ILE A 18 13.41 10.85 -12.74
CA ILE A 18 14.54 11.21 -11.88
C ILE A 18 14.21 12.37 -10.92
N GLU A 19 13.26 13.23 -11.27
CA GLU A 19 12.90 14.41 -10.46
C GLU A 19 12.33 14.01 -9.10
N ASP A 20 11.40 13.04 -9.06
CA ASP A 20 10.82 12.53 -7.81
C ASP A 20 11.88 11.81 -6.96
N CYS A 21 12.80 11.09 -7.61
CA CYS A 21 13.93 10.43 -6.96
C CYS A 21 14.81 11.47 -6.26
N VAL A 22 15.37 12.43 -7.01
CA VAL A 22 16.21 13.53 -6.49
C VAL A 22 15.51 14.27 -5.38
N ALA A 23 14.26 14.71 -5.60
CA ALA A 23 13.53 15.50 -4.62
C ALA A 23 13.32 14.73 -3.30
N SER A 24 13.10 13.41 -3.34
CA SER A 24 13.01 12.58 -2.13
C SER A 24 14.34 12.45 -1.39
N LEU A 25 15.45 12.36 -2.12
CA LEU A 25 16.78 12.24 -1.53
C LEU A 25 17.24 13.54 -0.87
N LEU A 26 16.81 14.70 -1.38
CA LEU A 26 17.16 16.01 -0.80
C LEU A 26 16.33 16.39 0.42
N ARG A 27 15.12 15.83 0.57
CA ARG A 27 14.17 16.11 1.68
C ARG A 27 14.33 15.17 2.89
N GLN A 28 15.37 14.34 2.92
CA GLN A 28 15.56 13.40 4.03
C GLN A 28 15.72 14.13 5.37
N SER A 29 15.16 13.55 6.44
CA SER A 29 15.28 14.07 7.80
C SER A 29 16.68 13.93 8.39
N LEU A 30 17.46 12.95 7.89
CA LEU A 30 18.87 12.81 8.25
C LEU A 30 19.63 14.10 7.84
N PRO A 31 20.44 14.71 8.72
CA PRO A 31 21.14 15.96 8.43
C PRO A 31 21.97 15.89 7.14
N ALA A 32 21.92 16.95 6.34
CA ALA A 32 22.52 16.99 5.00
C ALA A 32 24.05 16.78 4.97
N ASP A 33 24.75 17.00 6.08
CA ASP A 33 26.18 16.77 6.24
C ASP A 33 26.54 15.37 6.78
N GLU A 34 25.53 14.52 7.00
CA GLU A 34 25.68 13.14 7.48
C GLU A 34 25.37 12.09 6.41
N TYR A 35 25.02 12.48 5.19
CA TYR A 35 24.87 11.53 4.09
C TYR A 35 25.32 12.13 2.76
N GLU A 36 25.63 11.25 1.81
CA GLU A 36 25.94 11.61 0.43
C GLU A 36 25.01 10.87 -0.54
N VAL A 37 24.85 11.43 -1.74
CA VAL A 37 24.12 10.82 -2.85
C VAL A 37 25.07 10.68 -4.02
N ILE A 38 25.29 9.45 -4.48
CA ILE A 38 26.18 9.12 -5.59
C ILE A 38 25.31 8.63 -6.75
N PHE A 39 25.11 9.49 -7.74
CA PHE A 39 24.53 9.09 -9.02
C PHE A 39 25.63 8.48 -9.88
N VAL A 40 25.41 7.27 -10.37
CA VAL A 40 26.30 6.62 -11.33
C VAL A 40 25.58 6.50 -12.65
N ASP A 41 25.87 7.44 -13.56
CA ASP A 41 25.31 7.50 -14.91
C ASP A 41 26.00 6.49 -15.82
N ASP A 42 25.24 5.48 -16.22
CA ASP A 42 25.67 4.36 -17.07
C ASP A 42 25.52 4.69 -18.56
N GLY A 43 26.03 5.86 -18.95
CA GLY A 43 26.06 6.33 -20.32
C GLY A 43 24.68 6.74 -20.87
N SER A 44 23.93 7.55 -20.11
CA SER A 44 22.66 8.12 -20.60
C SER A 44 22.89 9.00 -21.84
N THR A 45 21.88 9.01 -22.72
CA THR A 45 21.88 9.75 -23.99
C THR A 45 20.81 10.84 -24.03
N ASP A 46 20.04 10.99 -22.97
CA ASP A 46 19.05 12.06 -22.78
C ASP A 46 19.66 13.25 -22.00
N GLU A 47 18.82 14.15 -21.48
CA GLU A 47 19.28 15.34 -20.75
C GLU A 47 19.74 15.04 -19.31
N THR A 48 19.66 13.78 -18.88
CA THR A 48 19.95 13.38 -17.49
C THR A 48 21.37 13.71 -17.04
N PRO A 49 22.44 13.47 -17.83
CA PRO A 49 23.81 13.78 -17.39
C PRO A 49 23.98 15.26 -17.05
N ALA A 50 23.51 16.16 -17.91
CA ALA A 50 23.61 17.60 -17.71
C ALA A 50 22.79 18.08 -16.49
N LEU A 51 21.62 17.48 -16.26
CA LEU A 51 20.79 17.77 -15.08
C LEU A 51 21.51 17.36 -13.79
N LEU A 52 22.13 16.18 -13.77
CA LEU A 52 22.85 15.69 -12.59
C LEU A 52 24.12 16.49 -12.31
N ASP A 53 24.85 16.91 -13.35
CA ASP A 53 26.02 17.78 -13.22
C ASP A 53 25.65 19.14 -12.60
N ALA A 54 24.54 19.74 -13.06
CA ALA A 54 24.04 20.98 -12.48
C ALA A 54 23.64 20.80 -11.01
N LEU A 55 22.97 19.68 -10.68
CA LEU A 55 22.59 19.35 -9.31
C LEU A 55 23.84 19.21 -8.40
N ALA A 56 24.87 18.50 -8.86
CA ALA A 56 26.10 18.31 -8.09
C ALA A 56 26.89 19.62 -7.87
N ALA A 57 26.74 20.59 -8.78
CA ALA A 57 27.31 21.92 -8.61
C ALA A 57 26.60 22.74 -7.50
N GLU A 58 25.31 22.49 -7.27
CA GLU A 58 24.48 23.23 -6.31
C GLU A 58 24.36 22.54 -4.94
N GLU A 59 24.41 21.20 -4.90
CA GLU A 59 24.18 20.39 -3.70
C GLU A 59 25.48 19.67 -3.27
N PRO A 60 26.20 20.15 -2.24
CA PRO A 60 27.51 19.60 -1.85
C PRO A 60 27.52 18.12 -1.43
N ARG A 61 26.36 17.57 -1.08
CA ARG A 61 26.17 16.16 -0.74
C ARG A 61 25.99 15.25 -1.97
N VAL A 62 25.84 15.83 -3.16
CA VAL A 62 25.61 15.09 -4.42
C VAL A 62 26.92 14.92 -5.18
N ARG A 63 27.17 13.70 -5.65
CA ARG A 63 28.30 13.33 -6.52
C ARG A 63 27.77 12.59 -7.73
N VAL A 64 28.36 12.85 -8.88
CA VAL A 64 28.01 12.19 -10.15
C VAL A 64 29.24 11.51 -10.71
N ILE A 65 29.07 10.27 -11.15
CA ILE A 65 30.10 9.47 -11.81
C ILE A 65 29.52 9.03 -13.16
N HIS A 66 30.17 9.41 -14.25
CA HIS A 66 29.80 8.96 -15.58
C HIS A 66 30.68 7.80 -16.02
N GLN A 67 30.06 6.80 -16.65
CA GLN A 67 30.76 5.68 -17.28
C GLN A 67 30.16 5.36 -18.65
N GLU A 68 30.88 4.55 -19.43
CA GLU A 68 30.30 3.94 -20.64
C GLU A 68 29.22 2.91 -20.24
N ASN A 69 28.13 2.89 -21.02
CA ASN A 69 26.97 2.02 -20.81
C ASN A 69 27.38 0.54 -20.69
N SER A 70 27.15 -0.01 -19.50
CA SER A 70 27.48 -1.38 -19.14
C SER A 70 26.43 -2.41 -19.54
N GLY A 71 25.25 -1.93 -19.94
CA GLY A 71 24.10 -2.71 -20.36
C GLY A 71 23.20 -3.21 -19.23
N TRP A 72 23.55 -2.98 -17.95
CA TRP A 72 22.74 -3.37 -16.79
C TRP A 72 23.14 -2.65 -15.49
N SER A 73 22.28 -2.66 -14.46
CA SER A 73 22.50 -1.91 -13.21
C SER A 73 23.59 -2.46 -12.28
N GLY A 74 24.15 -3.64 -12.55
CA GLY A 74 25.17 -4.27 -11.69
C GLY A 74 26.46 -3.46 -11.58
N LYS A 75 27.06 -3.08 -12.72
CA LYS A 75 28.30 -2.29 -12.76
C LYS A 75 28.16 -0.90 -12.13
N PRO A 76 27.15 -0.06 -12.46
CA PRO A 76 27.01 1.24 -11.83
C PRO A 76 26.79 1.14 -10.31
N ARG A 77 26.11 0.09 -9.82
CA ARG A 77 26.02 -0.16 -8.37
C ARG A 77 27.38 -0.48 -7.74
N ASN A 78 28.21 -1.29 -8.39
CA ASN A 78 29.57 -1.60 -7.91
C ASN A 78 30.46 -0.36 -7.86
N VAL A 79 30.43 0.47 -8.90
CA VAL A 79 31.16 1.76 -8.94
C VAL A 79 30.70 2.67 -7.80
N GLY A 80 29.39 2.71 -7.52
CA GLY A 80 28.86 3.42 -6.36
C GLY A 80 29.38 2.88 -5.02
N ILE A 81 29.48 1.56 -4.86
CA ILE A 81 30.01 0.94 -3.63
C ILE A 81 31.46 1.39 -3.42
N GLU A 82 32.28 1.35 -4.47
CA GLU A 82 33.70 1.76 -4.42
C GLU A 82 33.87 3.23 -4.08
N ALA A 83 32.95 4.08 -4.56
CA ALA A 83 32.98 5.52 -4.30
C ALA A 83 32.41 5.93 -2.93
N SER A 84 31.73 5.03 -2.22
CA SER A 84 30.99 5.31 -0.98
C SER A 84 31.90 5.57 0.22
N GLN A 85 31.53 6.55 1.03
CA GLN A 85 32.23 6.94 2.26
C GLN A 85 31.42 6.63 3.54
N GLY A 86 30.12 6.37 3.39
CA GLY A 86 29.18 6.12 4.47
C GLY A 86 29.50 4.88 5.29
N GLU A 87 29.07 4.88 6.56
CA GLU A 87 29.03 3.65 7.37
C GLU A 87 28.11 2.59 6.73
N PHE A 88 27.01 3.05 6.13
CA PHE A 88 26.07 2.24 5.37
C PHE A 88 25.93 2.72 3.93
N VAL A 89 25.50 1.81 3.06
CA VAL A 89 25.18 2.02 1.65
C VAL A 89 23.71 1.73 1.42
N MET A 90 22.97 2.62 0.78
CA MET A 90 21.56 2.45 0.41
C MET A 90 21.40 2.48 -1.11
N PHE A 91 20.80 1.45 -1.71
CA PHE A 91 20.52 1.45 -3.15
C PHE A 91 19.13 2.01 -3.46
N VAL A 92 19.05 2.91 -4.43
CA VAL A 92 17.78 3.50 -4.93
C VAL A 92 17.79 3.48 -6.44
N ASP A 93 16.78 2.89 -7.08
CA ASP A 93 16.64 2.95 -8.54
C ASP A 93 16.17 4.36 -8.96
N ASN A 94 16.61 4.82 -10.14
CA ASN A 94 16.43 6.19 -10.65
C ASN A 94 14.97 6.60 -10.97
N ASP A 95 14.01 5.68 -10.85
CA ASP A 95 12.58 5.89 -11.06
C ASP A 95 11.74 5.63 -9.80
N ASP A 96 12.39 5.31 -8.69
CA ASP A 96 11.80 5.10 -7.39
C ASP A 96 12.16 6.28 -6.47
N TYR A 97 11.57 6.32 -5.27
CA TYR A 97 11.84 7.39 -4.31
C TYR A 97 11.74 6.88 -2.86
N LEU A 98 12.36 7.61 -1.93
CA LEU A 98 12.36 7.28 -0.49
C LEU A 98 11.26 8.02 0.29
N GLY A 99 10.85 7.45 1.42
CA GLY A 99 10.13 8.20 2.45
C GLY A 99 11.04 9.24 3.10
N ASP A 100 10.50 10.38 3.54
CA ASP A 100 11.29 11.51 4.03
C ASP A 100 12.13 11.18 5.28
N GLU A 101 11.74 10.19 6.08
CA GLU A 101 12.48 9.74 7.27
C GLU A 101 13.24 8.41 7.05
N ALA A 102 13.31 7.94 5.80
CA ALA A 102 13.81 6.59 5.49
C ALA A 102 15.28 6.42 5.90
N LEU A 103 16.15 7.38 5.51
CA LEU A 103 17.58 7.26 5.82
C LEU A 103 17.85 7.29 7.33
N GLU A 104 17.23 8.23 8.04
CA GLU A 104 17.38 8.39 9.49
C GLU A 104 16.90 7.14 10.24
N ARG A 105 15.64 6.72 10.01
CA ARG A 105 15.05 5.58 10.72
C ARG A 105 15.77 4.26 10.42
N MET A 106 16.13 4.02 9.15
CA MET A 106 16.87 2.80 8.79
C MET A 106 18.27 2.78 9.40
N TYR A 107 18.97 3.92 9.41
CA TYR A 107 20.29 4.04 10.03
C TYR A 107 20.22 3.79 11.54
N GLU A 108 19.33 4.49 12.24
CA GLU A 108 19.16 4.35 13.69
C GLU A 108 18.77 2.93 14.09
N TYR A 109 17.83 2.33 13.36
CA TYR A 109 17.41 0.95 13.60
C TYR A 109 18.56 -0.05 13.34
N GLY A 110 19.35 0.18 12.28
CA GLY A 110 20.51 -0.64 11.95
C GLY A 110 21.62 -0.57 13.00
N VAL A 111 21.95 0.63 13.48
CA VAL A 111 22.95 0.84 14.54
C VAL A 111 22.48 0.24 15.86
N ALA A 112 21.24 0.52 16.27
CA ALA A 112 20.69 0.03 17.55
C ALA A 112 20.66 -1.50 17.66
N ASN A 113 20.53 -2.19 16.52
CA ASN A 113 20.43 -3.66 16.48
C ASN A 113 21.71 -4.35 15.96
N GLY A 114 22.77 -3.60 15.65
CA GLY A 114 24.00 -4.15 15.08
C GLY A 114 23.76 -4.89 13.77
N ALA A 115 22.95 -4.31 12.88
CA ALA A 115 22.59 -4.92 11.61
C ALA A 115 23.71 -4.79 10.57
N ASP A 116 23.88 -5.85 9.75
CA ASP A 116 24.66 -5.81 8.52
C ASP A 116 23.78 -5.43 7.32
N VAL A 117 22.50 -5.81 7.36
CA VAL A 117 21.50 -5.48 6.32
C VAL A 117 20.22 -4.98 6.99
N ILE A 118 19.68 -3.86 6.52
CA ILE A 118 18.42 -3.28 6.97
C ILE A 118 17.43 -3.27 5.81
N VAL A 119 16.31 -3.96 6.00
CA VAL A 119 15.19 -4.01 5.07
C VAL A 119 14.11 -3.04 5.53
N GLY A 120 13.97 -1.91 4.84
CA GLY A 120 12.88 -0.96 5.08
C GLY A 120 11.59 -1.36 4.38
N LYS A 121 10.44 -1.05 4.97
CA LYS A 121 9.13 -1.34 4.36
C LYS A 121 8.99 -0.67 3.02
N MET A 122 8.44 -1.45 2.09
CA MET A 122 8.22 -1.02 0.72
C MET A 122 6.74 -0.79 0.47
N ALA A 123 6.42 0.20 -0.36
CA ALA A 123 5.11 0.36 -0.99
C ALA A 123 5.27 0.36 -2.52
N GLY A 124 4.30 -0.21 -3.22
CA GLY A 124 4.36 -0.37 -4.67
C GLY A 124 3.24 0.39 -5.38
N LYS A 125 3.60 1.43 -6.12
CA LYS A 125 2.72 2.13 -7.06
C LYS A 125 2.65 1.36 -8.36
N GLY A 126 1.73 0.38 -8.41
CA GLY A 126 1.57 -0.49 -9.57
C GLY A 126 2.60 -1.62 -9.68
N ARG A 127 3.42 -1.82 -8.63
CA ARG A 127 4.38 -2.93 -8.50
C ARG A 127 4.02 -3.77 -7.26
N PRO A 128 4.05 -5.10 -7.34
CA PRO A 128 3.91 -5.93 -6.15
C PRO A 128 5.15 -5.77 -5.25
N VAL A 129 4.92 -5.74 -3.94
CA VAL A 129 5.98 -5.71 -2.91
C VAL A 129 5.79 -6.84 -1.91
N PRO A 130 6.85 -7.32 -1.25
CA PRO A 130 6.73 -8.34 -0.20
C PRO A 130 5.75 -7.90 0.88
N VAL A 131 4.78 -8.75 1.21
CA VAL A 131 3.72 -8.39 2.17
C VAL A 131 3.96 -9.03 3.54
N GLU A 132 4.28 -10.32 3.57
CA GLU A 132 4.46 -11.07 4.82
C GLU A 132 5.66 -10.57 5.62
N LEU A 133 6.73 -10.13 4.94
CA LEU A 133 7.95 -9.61 5.56
C LEU A 133 7.71 -8.34 6.38
N PHE A 134 6.75 -7.50 5.99
CA PHE A 134 6.51 -6.20 6.60
C PHE A 134 5.31 -6.17 7.55
N ARG A 135 4.97 -7.32 8.14
CA ARG A 135 3.89 -7.40 9.14
C ARG A 135 4.28 -6.75 10.46
N HIS A 136 5.54 -6.86 10.88
CA HIS A 136 6.07 -6.30 12.11
C HIS A 136 7.57 -6.03 11.98
N ASN A 137 8.12 -5.26 12.91
CA ASN A 137 9.56 -5.01 12.99
C ASN A 137 10.30 -6.30 13.42
N HIS A 138 11.42 -6.59 12.80
CA HIS A 138 12.32 -7.68 13.20
C HIS A 138 13.70 -7.11 13.52
N PRO A 139 14.07 -6.92 14.80
CA PRO A 139 15.40 -6.39 15.16
C PRO A 139 16.51 -7.37 14.80
N LYS A 140 16.23 -8.68 14.89
CA LYS A 140 17.12 -9.74 14.47
C LYS A 140 16.40 -10.77 13.61
N ALA A 141 16.76 -10.82 12.34
CA ALA A 141 16.21 -11.72 11.34
C ALA A 141 17.33 -12.48 10.63
N SER A 142 17.00 -13.69 10.21
CA SER A 142 17.78 -14.53 9.31
C SER A 142 16.83 -15.18 8.29
N VAL A 143 17.40 -15.83 7.28
CA VAL A 143 16.60 -16.57 6.29
C VAL A 143 15.81 -17.74 6.92
N GLU A 144 16.20 -18.19 8.11
CA GLU A 144 15.55 -19.28 8.84
C GLU A 144 14.33 -18.82 9.63
N ASN A 145 14.35 -17.60 10.19
CA ASN A 145 13.29 -17.13 11.08
C ASN A 145 12.35 -16.08 10.46
N ALA A 146 12.73 -15.49 9.31
CA ALA A 146 11.95 -14.48 8.61
C ALA A 146 11.86 -14.78 7.10
N PRO A 147 10.84 -14.28 6.39
CA PRO A 147 10.68 -14.49 4.95
C PRO A 147 11.58 -13.54 4.12
N LEU A 148 12.86 -13.38 4.50
CA LEU A 148 13.80 -12.45 3.84
C LEU A 148 13.94 -12.72 2.35
N ILE A 149 13.97 -14.00 1.96
CA ILE A 149 14.14 -14.43 0.57
C ILE A 149 12.98 -13.99 -0.34
N ASP A 150 11.85 -13.57 0.23
CA ASP A 150 10.73 -13.01 -0.55
C ASP A 150 11.02 -11.57 -1.02
N SER A 151 12.05 -10.91 -0.46
CA SER A 151 12.55 -9.60 -0.85
C SER A 151 14.00 -9.70 -1.34
N LEU A 152 14.21 -9.93 -2.64
CA LEU A 152 15.55 -9.99 -3.25
C LEU A 152 15.94 -8.76 -4.06
N THR A 153 15.13 -7.70 -4.03
CA THR A 153 15.53 -6.44 -4.65
C THR A 153 16.66 -5.79 -3.84
N PRO A 154 17.55 -4.98 -4.46
CA PRO A 154 18.73 -4.45 -3.77
C PRO A 154 18.40 -3.26 -2.84
N HIS A 155 17.16 -2.76 -2.85
CA HIS A 155 16.69 -1.54 -2.18
C HIS A 155 16.65 -1.64 -0.65
N LYS A 156 17.85 -1.69 -0.08
CA LYS A 156 18.16 -1.97 1.32
C LYS A 156 19.38 -1.17 1.72
N MET A 157 19.52 -0.98 3.03
CA MET A 157 20.71 -0.36 3.59
C MET A 157 21.65 -1.48 4.06
N LEU A 158 22.89 -1.47 3.59
CA LEU A 158 23.91 -2.48 3.90
C LEU A 158 25.11 -1.81 4.56
N ARG A 159 25.62 -2.40 5.63
CA ARG A 159 26.82 -1.90 6.31
C ARG A 159 28.02 -2.04 5.37
N ARG A 160 28.74 -0.95 5.12
CA ARG A 160 29.87 -0.95 4.17
C ARG A 160 30.98 -1.89 4.62
N ALA A 161 31.33 -1.86 5.91
CA ALA A 161 32.32 -2.77 6.49
C ALA A 161 31.94 -4.26 6.33
N PHE A 162 30.63 -4.58 6.31
CA PHE A 162 30.16 -5.92 6.00
C PHE A 162 30.43 -6.27 4.54
N LEU A 163 30.02 -5.42 3.59
CA LEU A 163 30.28 -5.61 2.16
C LEU A 163 31.77 -5.84 1.87
N ASP A 164 32.64 -5.04 2.49
CA ASP A 164 34.09 -5.13 2.33
C ASP A 164 34.64 -6.43 2.96
N ARG A 165 34.19 -6.78 4.17
CA ARG A 165 34.57 -8.02 4.86
C ARG A 165 34.29 -9.26 4.02
N ILE A 166 33.16 -9.27 3.30
CA ILE A 166 32.74 -10.44 2.52
C ILE A 166 33.07 -10.36 1.03
N GLY A 167 33.64 -9.23 0.57
CA GLY A 167 33.99 -8.99 -0.83
C GLY A 167 32.78 -8.99 -1.77
N LEU A 168 31.59 -8.62 -1.28
CA LEU A 168 30.35 -8.78 -2.03
C LEU A 168 30.18 -7.65 -3.06
N ARG A 169 29.94 -8.04 -4.31
CA ARG A 169 29.69 -7.16 -5.47
C ARG A 169 28.58 -7.73 -6.34
N PHE A 170 27.89 -6.89 -7.09
CA PHE A 170 26.90 -7.32 -8.07
C PHE A 170 27.58 -8.05 -9.23
N PRO A 171 27.00 -9.16 -9.73
CA PRO A 171 27.43 -9.74 -11.00
C PRO A 171 27.28 -8.73 -12.13
N GLU A 172 28.36 -8.47 -12.87
CA GLU A 172 28.38 -7.50 -13.96
C GLU A 172 28.03 -8.11 -15.32
N GLY A 173 27.68 -7.23 -16.26
CA GLY A 173 27.20 -7.56 -17.60
C GLY A 173 25.68 -7.64 -17.68
N ARG A 174 25.16 -8.01 -18.86
CA ARG A 174 23.72 -8.10 -19.13
C ARG A 174 23.10 -9.31 -18.44
N ARG A 175 22.90 -9.20 -17.12
CA ARG A 175 22.44 -10.28 -16.24
C ARG A 175 21.12 -9.93 -15.59
N ARG A 176 20.02 -10.56 -16.01
CA ARG A 176 18.79 -10.57 -15.20
C ARG A 176 19.04 -11.33 -13.91
N LEU A 177 18.42 -10.88 -12.81
CA LEU A 177 18.50 -11.49 -11.47
C LEU A 177 19.87 -11.34 -10.80
N GLU A 178 20.66 -10.34 -11.21
CA GLU A 178 21.92 -9.97 -10.54
C GLU A 178 21.69 -9.59 -9.07
N ASP A 179 20.54 -8.99 -8.79
CA ASP A 179 20.07 -8.68 -7.44
C ASP A 179 19.74 -9.93 -6.63
N HIS A 180 19.15 -10.96 -7.24
CA HIS A 180 18.92 -12.24 -6.56
C HIS A 180 20.22 -12.86 -6.08
N VAL A 181 21.28 -12.84 -6.89
CA VAL A 181 22.61 -13.34 -6.51
C VAL A 181 23.17 -12.52 -5.35
N PHE A 182 23.24 -11.20 -5.52
CA PHE A 182 23.80 -10.28 -4.53
C PHE A 182 23.09 -10.35 -3.17
N VAL A 183 21.76 -10.23 -3.16
CA VAL A 183 20.96 -10.13 -1.94
C VAL A 183 20.86 -11.47 -1.22
N THR A 184 20.78 -12.59 -1.96
CA THR A 184 20.79 -13.92 -1.34
C THR A 184 22.10 -14.17 -0.62
N GLU A 185 23.23 -13.84 -1.24
CA GLU A 185 24.54 -13.97 -0.60
C GLU A 185 24.66 -13.04 0.61
N ALA A 186 24.20 -11.79 0.50
CA ALA A 186 24.17 -10.86 1.63
C ALA A 186 23.40 -11.44 2.83
N TYR A 187 22.21 -12.01 2.61
CA TYR A 187 21.42 -12.59 3.70
C TYR A 187 22.03 -13.85 4.31
N LEU A 188 22.68 -14.69 3.52
CA LEU A 188 23.29 -15.94 4.00
C LEU A 188 24.59 -15.70 4.77
N ARG A 189 25.24 -14.55 4.56
CA ARG A 189 26.54 -14.22 5.16
C ARG A 189 26.46 -13.09 6.20
N ALA A 190 25.30 -12.44 6.36
CA ALA A 190 25.09 -11.41 7.37
C ALA A 190 25.03 -12.02 8.77
N ASP A 191 25.67 -11.37 9.74
CA ASP A 191 25.54 -11.74 11.15
C ASP A 191 24.15 -11.37 11.68
N ASN A 192 23.59 -10.26 11.18
CA ASN A 192 22.24 -9.81 11.50
C ASN A 192 21.57 -9.07 10.34
N VAL A 193 20.32 -9.44 10.04
CA VAL A 193 19.41 -8.67 9.20
C VAL A 193 18.32 -8.05 10.06
N SER A 194 18.05 -6.76 9.89
CA SER A 194 16.96 -6.07 10.59
C SER A 194 15.86 -5.66 9.60
N VAL A 195 14.60 -5.80 9.98
CA VAL A 195 13.44 -5.44 9.15
C VAL A 195 12.65 -4.34 9.84
N LEU A 196 12.52 -3.19 9.20
CA LEU A 196 11.76 -2.03 9.68
C LEU A 196 10.43 -1.94 8.92
N SER A 197 9.31 -2.09 9.64
CA SER A 197 7.96 -2.33 9.10
C SER A 197 6.93 -1.27 9.51
N ASP A 198 7.24 -0.42 10.48
CA ASP A 198 6.36 0.64 10.99
C ASP A 198 6.44 1.94 10.17
N TYR A 199 7.39 2.06 9.25
CA TYR A 199 7.54 3.21 8.35
C TYR A 199 7.84 2.77 6.92
N VAL A 200 7.11 3.32 5.94
CA VAL A 200 7.38 3.05 4.52
C VAL A 200 8.64 3.80 4.09
N CYS A 201 9.73 3.06 3.96
CA CYS A 201 11.04 3.61 3.62
C CYS A 201 11.22 3.80 2.11
N TYR A 202 10.62 2.92 1.31
CA TYR A 202 10.91 2.83 -0.13
C TYR A 202 9.63 2.70 -0.96
N TYR A 203 9.54 3.47 -2.05
CA TYR A 203 8.41 3.45 -2.96
C TYR A 203 8.81 2.97 -4.35
N HIS A 204 8.34 1.78 -4.71
CA HIS A 204 8.49 1.21 -6.05
C HIS A 204 7.46 1.79 -7.02
N VAL A 205 7.92 2.44 -8.08
CA VAL A 205 7.07 3.07 -9.09
C VAL A 205 7.09 2.23 -10.37
N LYS A 206 5.89 1.93 -10.87
CA LYS A 206 5.73 1.44 -12.24
C LYS A 206 5.69 2.66 -13.17
N ARG A 207 6.63 2.72 -14.12
CA ARG A 207 6.62 3.77 -15.14
C ARG A 207 5.43 3.58 -16.07
N ASP A 208 4.87 4.68 -16.54
CA ASP A 208 3.70 4.69 -17.43
C ASP A 208 4.03 4.15 -18.83
N ASP A 209 5.30 4.29 -19.23
CA ASP A 209 5.85 3.78 -20.49
C ASP A 209 6.21 2.28 -20.47
N ALA A 210 6.03 1.62 -19.31
CA ALA A 210 6.41 0.23 -19.05
C ALA A 210 7.90 -0.09 -19.33
N SER A 211 8.78 0.91 -19.30
CA SER A 211 10.21 0.74 -19.58
C SER A 211 11.02 0.15 -18.42
N ASN A 212 10.42 -0.07 -17.24
CA ASN A 212 11.14 -0.73 -16.14
C ASN A 212 11.67 -2.09 -16.62
N ALA A 213 12.97 -2.34 -16.43
CA ALA A 213 13.66 -3.52 -16.94
C ALA A 213 12.98 -4.85 -16.52
N GLY A 214 12.34 -4.88 -15.34
CA GLY A 214 11.66 -6.06 -14.80
C GLY A 214 10.32 -6.45 -15.47
N PHE A 215 9.69 -5.57 -16.27
CA PHE A 215 8.37 -5.84 -16.87
C PHE A 215 8.39 -6.20 -18.36
N GLN A 216 9.54 -6.11 -19.02
CA GLN A 216 9.69 -6.50 -20.41
C GLN A 216 9.67 -8.02 -20.58
N ARG A 217 9.14 -8.51 -21.72
CA ARG A 217 9.29 -9.91 -22.12
C ARG A 217 10.78 -10.24 -22.17
N PHE A 218 11.16 -11.40 -21.65
CA PHE A 218 12.54 -11.85 -21.61
C PHE A 218 12.71 -13.10 -22.44
N ASP A 219 13.94 -13.35 -22.86
CA ASP A 219 14.36 -14.63 -23.39
C ASP A 219 14.37 -15.68 -22.26
N PRO A 220 13.51 -16.71 -22.31
CA PRO A 220 13.41 -17.71 -21.23
C PRO A 220 14.74 -18.40 -20.96
N VAL A 221 15.48 -18.78 -22.00
CA VAL A 221 16.75 -19.51 -21.89
C VAL A 221 17.77 -18.70 -21.08
N GLY A 222 18.03 -17.45 -21.49
CA GLY A 222 18.94 -16.57 -20.78
C GLY A 222 18.50 -16.27 -19.34
N TYR A 223 17.18 -16.15 -19.11
CA TYR A 223 16.64 -15.90 -17.77
C TYR A 223 16.86 -17.08 -16.82
N PHE A 224 16.51 -18.31 -17.24
CA PHE A 224 16.65 -19.50 -16.39
C PHE A 224 18.10 -19.95 -16.24
N ARG A 225 18.99 -19.60 -17.18
CA ARG A 225 20.45 -19.69 -16.95
C ARG A 225 20.88 -18.80 -15.79
N ASN A 226 20.50 -17.53 -15.78
CA ASN A 226 20.88 -16.62 -14.70
C ASN A 226 20.20 -16.97 -13.37
N LEU A 227 18.98 -17.53 -13.41
CA LEU A 227 18.31 -18.03 -12.21
C LEU A 227 19.13 -19.13 -11.52
N ARG A 228 19.77 -20.03 -12.28
CA ARG A 228 20.65 -21.06 -11.72
C ARG A 228 21.80 -20.45 -10.93
N GLU A 229 22.36 -19.32 -11.36
CA GLU A 229 23.42 -18.63 -10.60
C GLU A 229 22.95 -18.22 -9.19
N ALA A 230 21.68 -17.82 -9.03
CA ALA A 230 21.12 -17.52 -7.72
C ALA A 230 20.90 -18.79 -6.86
N LEU A 231 20.56 -19.92 -7.49
CA LEU A 231 20.46 -21.21 -6.80
C LEU A 231 21.85 -21.73 -6.38
N ASP A 232 22.88 -21.52 -7.21
CA ASP A 232 24.27 -21.89 -6.92
C ASP A 232 24.78 -21.16 -5.66
N VAL A 233 24.37 -19.91 -5.43
CA VAL A 233 24.68 -19.18 -4.18
C VAL A 233 24.08 -19.87 -2.97
N VAL A 234 22.80 -20.27 -3.05
CA VAL A 234 22.14 -20.98 -1.95
C VAL A 234 22.86 -22.30 -1.67
N GLU A 235 23.21 -23.07 -2.70
CA GLU A 235 23.94 -24.33 -2.55
C GLU A 235 25.34 -24.15 -1.98
N ARG A 236 26.02 -23.06 -2.32
CA ARG A 236 27.35 -22.74 -1.80
C ARG A 236 27.36 -22.50 -0.29
N TYR A 237 26.29 -21.90 0.25
CA TYR A 237 26.24 -21.43 1.64
C TYR A 237 25.23 -22.18 2.52
N THR A 238 24.62 -23.25 2.02
CA THR A 238 23.73 -24.12 2.79
C THR A 238 24.03 -25.57 2.50
N GLU A 239 23.62 -26.49 3.37
CA GLU A 239 23.63 -27.94 3.10
C GLU A 239 22.23 -28.42 2.67
N PRO A 240 22.11 -29.59 2.00
CA PRO A 240 20.81 -30.18 1.72
C PRO A 240 20.00 -30.34 3.01
N GLY A 241 18.75 -29.86 3.00
CA GLY A 241 17.87 -29.93 4.16
C GLY A 241 16.80 -28.85 4.17
N VAL A 242 16.09 -28.74 5.30
CA VAL A 242 14.89 -27.89 5.45
C VAL A 242 15.17 -26.42 5.11
N VAL A 243 16.33 -25.89 5.48
CA VAL A 243 16.70 -24.49 5.20
C VAL A 243 16.90 -24.27 3.70
N ARG A 244 17.68 -25.11 3.03
CA ARG A 244 17.90 -25.02 1.58
C ARG A 244 16.59 -25.16 0.82
N ASP A 245 15.76 -26.13 1.17
CA ASP A 245 14.46 -26.34 0.54
C ASP A 245 13.55 -25.13 0.70
N ARG A 246 13.54 -24.51 1.88
CA ARG A 246 12.79 -23.28 2.14
C ARG A 246 13.28 -22.11 1.28
N LEU A 247 14.58 -21.99 1.04
CA LEU A 247 15.14 -20.95 0.18
C LEU A 247 14.74 -21.19 -1.28
N PHE A 248 15.00 -22.39 -1.80
CA PHE A 248 14.64 -22.81 -3.15
C PHE A 248 13.16 -22.62 -3.46
N ARG A 249 12.30 -22.87 -2.48
CA ARG A 249 10.85 -22.71 -2.57
C ARG A 249 10.43 -21.36 -3.12
N ARG A 250 11.15 -20.29 -2.81
CA ARG A 250 10.80 -18.96 -3.30
C ARG A 250 10.93 -18.85 -4.81
N TRP A 251 11.99 -19.41 -5.39
CA TRP A 251 12.17 -19.41 -6.85
C TRP A 251 11.15 -20.34 -7.50
N LEU A 252 11.01 -21.58 -7.00
CA LEU A 252 9.98 -22.51 -7.49
C LEU A 252 8.58 -21.87 -7.47
N ARG A 253 8.23 -21.17 -6.39
CA ARG A 253 6.95 -20.47 -6.28
C ARG A 253 6.86 -19.31 -7.26
N ASN A 254 7.74 -18.31 -7.17
CA ASN A 254 7.54 -17.02 -7.84
C ASN A 254 7.94 -17.02 -9.33
N GLU A 255 9.04 -17.71 -9.64
CA GLU A 255 9.67 -17.67 -10.97
C GLU A 255 9.27 -18.84 -11.87
N MET A 256 8.61 -19.87 -11.30
CA MET A 256 8.13 -21.04 -12.04
C MET A 256 6.62 -21.15 -11.88
N VAL A 257 6.14 -21.65 -10.74
CA VAL A 257 4.74 -22.02 -10.52
C VAL A 257 3.79 -20.84 -10.73
N GLU A 258 4.03 -19.68 -10.12
CA GLU A 258 3.15 -18.51 -10.30
C GLU A 258 3.11 -17.99 -11.75
N ARG A 259 4.13 -18.26 -12.59
CA ARG A 259 4.10 -17.95 -14.03
C ARG A 259 3.18 -18.88 -14.80
N MET A 260 3.03 -20.11 -14.32
CA MET A 260 2.24 -21.17 -14.90
C MET A 260 0.81 -21.24 -14.34
N ARG A 261 0.35 -20.18 -13.66
CA ARG A 261 -0.97 -20.13 -13.03
C ARG A 261 -1.88 -19.08 -13.61
N SER A 262 -3.17 -19.39 -13.59
CA SER A 262 -4.27 -18.47 -13.86
C SER A 262 -4.05 -17.59 -15.12
N ASN A 263 -4.57 -16.37 -15.11
CA ASN A 263 -4.45 -15.40 -16.19
C ASN A 263 -3.00 -15.03 -16.57
N ARG A 264 -2.00 -15.34 -15.73
CA ARG A 264 -0.60 -15.05 -16.08
C ARG A 264 -0.10 -15.98 -17.17
N LEU A 265 -0.48 -17.26 -17.11
CA LEU A 265 -0.20 -18.25 -18.14
C LEU A 265 -1.06 -18.01 -19.40
N LEU A 266 -2.36 -17.82 -19.21
CA LEU A 266 -3.34 -17.77 -20.32
C LEU A 266 -3.15 -16.56 -21.24
N LYS A 267 -2.53 -15.49 -20.75
CA LYS A 267 -2.20 -14.30 -21.56
C LYS A 267 -0.94 -14.46 -22.41
N LEU A 268 -0.14 -15.52 -22.18
CA LEU A 268 1.04 -15.77 -22.98
C LEU A 268 0.65 -16.33 -24.36
N PRO A 269 1.31 -15.87 -25.44
CA PRO A 269 1.27 -16.55 -26.74
C PRO A 269 1.63 -18.03 -26.58
N GLU A 270 0.99 -18.89 -27.37
CA GLU A 270 1.10 -20.35 -27.23
C GLU A 270 2.53 -20.87 -27.42
N ASP A 271 3.24 -20.37 -28.43
CA ASP A 271 4.65 -20.68 -28.72
C ASP A 271 5.56 -20.32 -27.53
N TYR A 272 5.38 -19.11 -26.99
CA TYR A 272 6.15 -18.62 -25.85
C TYR A 272 5.80 -19.33 -24.55
N ARG A 273 4.53 -19.71 -24.39
CA ARG A 273 4.05 -20.49 -23.25
C ARG A 273 4.78 -21.82 -23.20
N LYS A 274 4.88 -22.49 -24.35
CA LYS A 274 5.58 -23.78 -24.46
C LYS A 274 7.06 -23.62 -24.14
N GLU A 275 7.75 -22.67 -24.75
CA GLU A 275 9.18 -22.40 -24.50
C GLU A 275 9.44 -22.10 -23.01
N MET A 276 8.59 -21.27 -22.39
CA MET A 276 8.70 -20.97 -20.97
C MET A 276 8.47 -22.20 -20.09
N PHE A 277 7.48 -23.03 -20.44
CA PHE A 277 7.21 -24.27 -19.71
C PHE A 277 8.39 -25.24 -19.79
N ASP A 278 8.97 -25.43 -20.97
CA ASP A 278 10.11 -26.32 -21.21
C ASP A 278 11.33 -25.89 -20.35
N GLU A 279 11.66 -24.60 -20.34
CA GLU A 279 12.76 -24.07 -19.51
C GLU A 279 12.48 -24.17 -18.00
N ILE A 280 11.25 -23.87 -17.58
CA ILE A 280 10.83 -24.03 -16.18
C ILE A 280 10.97 -25.50 -15.76
N ARG A 281 10.43 -26.42 -16.56
CA ARG A 281 10.49 -27.86 -16.27
C ARG A 281 11.94 -28.33 -16.16
N GLY A 282 12.81 -27.87 -17.06
CA GLY A 282 14.24 -28.18 -17.02
C GLY A 282 14.85 -27.86 -15.65
N VAL A 283 14.64 -26.65 -15.14
CA VAL A 283 15.14 -26.26 -13.81
C VAL A 283 14.46 -27.06 -12.69
N VAL A 284 13.15 -27.31 -12.81
CA VAL A 284 12.39 -28.02 -11.77
C VAL A 284 12.91 -29.43 -11.55
N VAL A 285 13.09 -30.18 -12.64
CA VAL A 285 13.62 -31.55 -12.60
C VAL A 285 15.10 -31.57 -12.20
N GLU A 286 15.88 -30.58 -12.63
CA GLU A 286 17.32 -30.49 -12.35
C GLU A 286 17.62 -30.16 -10.88
N ARG A 287 16.88 -29.22 -10.27
CA ARG A 287 17.32 -28.56 -9.02
C ARG A 287 16.37 -28.70 -7.83
N PHE A 288 15.08 -29.04 -8.02
CA PHE A 288 14.13 -29.09 -6.91
C PHE A 288 13.72 -30.52 -6.55
N GLY A 289 14.14 -30.98 -5.38
CA GLY A 289 13.63 -32.21 -4.79
C GLY A 289 12.20 -32.03 -4.24
N PRO A 290 11.50 -33.13 -3.92
CA PRO A 290 10.12 -33.09 -3.40
C PRO A 290 9.94 -32.19 -2.16
N GLY A 291 10.95 -32.13 -1.28
CA GLY A 291 10.95 -31.30 -0.06
C GLY A 291 10.78 -29.80 -0.29
N VAL A 292 11.17 -29.30 -1.46
CA VAL A 292 11.03 -27.88 -1.84
C VAL A 292 9.56 -27.50 -1.93
N ALA A 293 8.76 -28.32 -2.62
CA ALA A 293 7.33 -28.08 -2.85
C ALA A 293 6.48 -28.27 -1.59
N ASN A 294 6.92 -29.10 -0.62
CA ASN A 294 6.13 -29.45 0.56
C ASN A 294 5.64 -28.27 1.41
N GLY A 295 6.36 -27.14 1.41
CA GLY A 295 5.93 -25.93 2.12
C GLY A 295 5.24 -24.88 1.24
N MET A 296 4.85 -25.23 0.01
CA MET A 296 4.05 -24.37 -0.88
C MET A 296 2.56 -24.59 -0.65
N GLN A 297 1.76 -23.65 -1.15
CA GLN A 297 0.30 -23.78 -1.14
C GLN A 297 -0.12 -24.97 -2.01
N GLU A 298 -1.27 -25.56 -1.71
CA GLU A 298 -1.73 -26.82 -2.31
C GLU A 298 -1.87 -26.71 -3.82
N ALA A 299 -2.57 -25.69 -4.31
CA ALA A 299 -2.67 -25.39 -5.74
C ALA A 299 -1.29 -25.17 -6.39
N GLN A 300 -0.30 -24.66 -5.64
CA GLN A 300 1.06 -24.49 -6.15
C GLN A 300 1.82 -25.82 -6.24
N ARG A 301 1.61 -26.73 -5.28
CA ARG A 301 2.20 -28.09 -5.28
C ARG A 301 1.70 -28.90 -6.47
N ILE A 302 0.40 -28.83 -6.75
CA ILE A 302 -0.21 -29.48 -7.92
C ILE A 302 0.39 -28.96 -9.22
N VAL A 303 0.53 -27.64 -9.39
CA VAL A 303 1.15 -27.08 -10.59
C VAL A 303 2.62 -27.48 -10.69
N ALA A 304 3.37 -27.51 -9.58
CA ALA A 304 4.75 -28.01 -9.58
C ALA A 304 4.84 -29.49 -10.00
N ALA A 305 3.92 -30.34 -9.53
CA ALA A 305 3.86 -31.75 -9.90
C ALA A 305 3.53 -31.94 -11.39
N LEU A 306 2.55 -31.20 -11.92
CA LEU A 306 2.21 -31.22 -13.34
C LEU A 306 3.36 -30.72 -14.23
N ILE A 307 4.09 -29.69 -13.80
CA ILE A 307 5.31 -29.21 -14.48
C ILE A 307 6.36 -30.32 -14.52
N ALA A 308 6.68 -30.93 -13.38
CA ALA A 308 7.68 -31.99 -13.30
C ALA A 308 7.30 -33.20 -14.16
N ALA A 309 6.00 -33.51 -14.25
CA ALA A 309 5.44 -34.59 -15.04
C ALA A 309 5.26 -34.27 -16.54
N ASP A 310 5.69 -33.10 -17.01
CA ASP A 310 5.60 -32.68 -18.43
C ASP A 310 4.15 -32.52 -18.95
N ARG A 311 3.24 -32.05 -18.10
CA ARG A 311 1.80 -32.00 -18.38
C ARG A 311 1.28 -30.58 -18.65
N LEU A 312 1.78 -29.94 -19.71
CA LEU A 312 1.42 -28.55 -20.04
C LEU A 312 -0.09 -28.36 -20.24
N ASP A 313 -0.77 -29.29 -20.93
CA ASP A 313 -2.20 -29.18 -21.21
C ASP A 313 -3.04 -29.16 -19.93
N ASP A 314 -2.68 -29.99 -18.94
CA ASP A 314 -3.34 -30.01 -17.63
C ASP A 314 -3.03 -28.76 -16.80
N VAL A 315 -1.81 -28.22 -16.91
CA VAL A 315 -1.47 -26.92 -16.32
C VAL A 315 -2.33 -25.81 -16.91
N VAL A 316 -2.58 -25.82 -18.22
CA VAL A 316 -3.45 -24.85 -18.91
C VAL A 316 -4.90 -25.01 -18.43
N ALA A 317 -5.44 -26.23 -18.44
CA ALA A 317 -6.81 -26.49 -17.99
C ALA A 317 -7.03 -26.11 -16.51
N PHE A 318 -6.08 -26.42 -15.64
CA PHE A 318 -6.11 -25.98 -14.24
C PHE A 318 -6.06 -24.45 -14.12
N ALA A 319 -5.23 -23.78 -14.92
CA ALA A 319 -5.16 -22.33 -14.95
C ALA A 319 -6.47 -21.65 -15.42
N GLU A 320 -7.20 -22.25 -16.36
CA GLU A 320 -8.52 -21.77 -16.80
C GLU A 320 -9.55 -21.83 -15.66
N TRP A 321 -9.56 -22.92 -14.91
CA TRP A 321 -10.38 -23.03 -13.71
C TRP A 321 -9.98 -21.99 -12.66
N GLU A 322 -8.68 -21.88 -12.33
CA GLU A 322 -8.18 -20.89 -11.37
C GLU A 322 -8.47 -19.44 -11.78
N ALA A 323 -8.49 -19.14 -13.08
CA ALA A 323 -8.82 -17.80 -13.59
C ALA A 323 -10.27 -17.39 -13.29
N SER A 324 -11.16 -18.36 -13.09
CA SER A 324 -12.56 -18.10 -12.73
C SER A 324 -12.81 -17.80 -11.25
N LEU A 325 -11.80 -18.04 -10.40
CA LEU A 325 -11.89 -17.83 -8.96
C LEU A 325 -11.85 -16.33 -8.61
N ALA A 326 -12.68 -15.87 -7.68
CA ALA A 326 -12.64 -14.50 -7.20
C ALA A 326 -12.97 -14.41 -5.71
N PRO A 327 -12.16 -13.71 -4.89
CA PRO A 327 -12.49 -13.43 -3.50
C PRO A 327 -13.64 -12.42 -3.41
N THR A 328 -14.55 -12.62 -2.47
CA THR A 328 -15.59 -11.66 -2.14
C THR A 328 -15.53 -11.33 -0.65
N ALA A 329 -15.71 -10.05 -0.32
CA ALA A 329 -15.77 -9.59 1.07
C ALA A 329 -16.93 -8.62 1.22
N THR A 330 -17.92 -9.01 2.01
CA THR A 330 -19.16 -8.25 2.20
C THR A 330 -19.17 -7.64 3.60
N PRO A 331 -19.26 -6.31 3.75
CA PRO A 331 -19.36 -5.70 5.07
C PRO A 331 -20.68 -6.11 5.74
N GLN A 332 -20.69 -6.21 7.06
CA GLN A 332 -21.87 -6.54 7.87
C GLN A 332 -22.24 -5.36 8.76
N SER A 333 -21.24 -4.70 9.36
CA SER A 333 -21.39 -3.50 10.18
C SER A 333 -20.16 -2.59 10.03
N VAL A 334 -20.35 -1.30 10.29
CA VAL A 334 -19.27 -0.30 10.40
C VAL A 334 -19.68 0.64 11.53
N GLU A 335 -18.97 0.66 12.64
CA GLU A 335 -19.40 1.35 13.85
C GLU A 335 -18.21 1.94 14.61
N TRP A 336 -18.41 3.07 15.29
CA TRP A 336 -17.43 3.60 16.22
C TRP A 336 -17.66 3.04 17.62
N GLN A 337 -16.59 2.66 18.31
CA GLN A 337 -16.59 2.31 19.73
C GLN A 337 -15.32 2.90 20.36
N ASP A 338 -15.47 3.80 21.33
CA ASP A 338 -14.35 4.43 22.06
C ASP A 338 -13.23 5.01 21.18
N GLY A 339 -13.58 5.48 19.96
CA GLY A 339 -12.63 6.08 19.02
C GLY A 339 -11.98 5.07 18.07
N VAL A 340 -12.32 3.79 18.18
CA VAL A 340 -11.90 2.73 17.27
C VAL A 340 -13.05 2.39 16.32
N LEU A 341 -12.75 2.19 15.04
CA LEU A 341 -13.74 1.80 14.05
C LEU A 341 -13.80 0.27 13.97
N HIS A 342 -14.93 -0.30 14.35
CA HIS A 342 -15.22 -1.73 14.25
C HIS A 342 -15.92 -2.03 12.93
N VAL A 343 -15.36 -2.97 12.15
CA VAL A 343 -15.86 -3.33 10.83
C VAL A 343 -16.13 -4.83 10.79
N GLY A 344 -17.40 -5.21 10.90
CA GLY A 344 -17.84 -6.59 10.68
C GLY A 344 -17.87 -6.90 9.19
N PHE A 345 -17.45 -8.10 8.79
CA PHE A 345 -17.48 -8.55 7.41
C PHE A 345 -17.61 -10.08 7.29
N THR A 346 -18.06 -10.54 6.12
CA THR A 346 -17.94 -11.93 5.69
C THR A 346 -17.05 -12.02 4.46
N ALA A 347 -16.33 -13.12 4.31
CA ALA A 347 -15.40 -13.33 3.21
C ALA A 347 -15.43 -14.79 2.73
N GLU A 348 -15.42 -15.00 1.42
CA GLU A 348 -15.39 -16.32 0.78
C GLU A 348 -14.82 -16.24 -0.64
N PHE A 349 -14.69 -17.38 -1.31
CA PHE A 349 -14.36 -17.45 -2.73
C PHE A 349 -15.59 -17.75 -3.57
N THR A 350 -15.60 -17.20 -4.78
CA THR A 350 -16.56 -17.53 -5.84
C THR A 350 -15.82 -18.17 -7.01
N SER A 351 -16.49 -19.05 -7.73
CA SER A 351 -16.04 -19.60 -9.01
C SER A 351 -17.11 -19.31 -10.05
N ARG A 352 -16.72 -18.72 -11.19
CA ARG A 352 -17.65 -18.34 -12.28
C ARG A 352 -18.86 -17.53 -11.78
N GLY A 353 -18.65 -16.66 -10.78
CA GLY A 353 -19.66 -15.77 -10.20
C GLY A 353 -20.63 -16.41 -9.20
N ARG A 354 -20.47 -17.69 -8.86
CA ARG A 354 -21.24 -18.37 -7.80
C ARG A 354 -20.35 -18.66 -6.60
N PRO A 355 -20.87 -18.71 -5.37
CA PRO A 355 -20.09 -19.17 -4.22
C PRO A 355 -19.45 -20.51 -4.51
N MET A 356 -18.18 -20.66 -4.15
CA MET A 356 -17.47 -21.91 -4.33
C MET A 356 -17.97 -22.92 -3.30
N THR A 357 -18.21 -24.14 -3.77
CA THR A 357 -18.70 -25.25 -2.96
C THR A 357 -17.64 -26.34 -2.91
N PHE A 358 -17.67 -27.12 -1.84
CA PHE A 358 -16.74 -28.20 -1.57
C PHE A 358 -17.49 -29.41 -1.01
N PRO A 359 -17.00 -30.65 -1.19
CA PRO A 359 -17.61 -31.82 -0.54
C PRO A 359 -17.57 -31.71 1.00
N ALA A 360 -18.66 -32.05 1.69
CA ALA A 360 -18.76 -31.92 3.15
C ALA A 360 -17.87 -32.89 3.93
N GLU A 361 -17.68 -34.10 3.41
CA GLU A 361 -16.88 -35.15 4.02
C GLU A 361 -15.50 -35.22 3.33
N ASP A 362 -14.46 -35.26 4.14
CA ASP A 362 -13.11 -35.64 3.71
C ASP A 362 -13.14 -37.17 3.70
N ASP A 363 -13.01 -37.83 2.54
CA ASP A 363 -13.19 -39.29 2.37
C ASP A 363 -12.13 -40.15 3.10
N GLY A 364 -11.44 -39.60 4.10
CA GLY A 364 -10.56 -40.31 5.04
C GLY A 364 -9.19 -40.69 4.48
N ASP A 365 -9.06 -40.83 3.16
CA ASP A 365 -7.77 -40.80 2.46
C ASP A 365 -7.45 -39.34 2.20
N GLY A 366 -6.80 -38.68 3.17
CA GLY A 366 -6.31 -37.31 2.99
C GLY A 366 -5.62 -37.23 1.62
N ALA A 367 -6.24 -36.47 0.69
CA ALA A 367 -5.90 -36.53 -0.72
C ALA A 367 -4.38 -36.58 -0.87
N ASP A 368 -3.84 -37.62 -1.50
CA ASP A 368 -2.40 -37.72 -1.75
C ASP A 368 -2.00 -36.53 -2.65
N LEU A 369 -1.64 -35.42 -2.02
CA LEU A 369 -1.18 -34.21 -2.68
C LEU A 369 0.28 -34.34 -3.14
N ASP A 370 0.97 -35.41 -2.73
CA ASP A 370 2.33 -35.72 -3.15
C ASP A 370 2.34 -36.53 -4.46
N GLY A 371 1.26 -37.26 -4.75
CA GLY A 371 1.03 -37.91 -6.04
C GLY A 371 0.75 -36.93 -7.17
N THR A 372 1.30 -37.20 -8.35
CA THR A 372 0.97 -36.46 -9.58
C THR A 372 -0.50 -36.68 -9.95
N PRO A 373 -1.31 -35.62 -10.13
CA PRO A 373 -2.69 -35.78 -10.59
C PRO A 373 -2.77 -36.47 -11.95
N THR A 374 -3.83 -37.23 -12.21
CA THR A 374 -4.05 -37.96 -13.48
C THR A 374 -4.57 -37.06 -14.60
N ASP A 375 -5.19 -35.93 -14.27
CA ASP A 375 -5.64 -34.87 -15.17
C ASP A 375 -6.01 -33.61 -14.36
N ALA A 376 -6.52 -32.58 -15.05
CA ALA A 376 -6.96 -31.35 -14.42
C ALA A 376 -8.18 -31.51 -13.50
N ASP A 377 -9.08 -32.48 -13.76
CA ASP A 377 -10.27 -32.69 -12.93
C ASP A 377 -9.88 -33.35 -11.60
N ASP A 378 -9.00 -34.34 -11.63
CA ASP A 378 -8.37 -34.93 -10.44
C ASP A 378 -7.61 -33.86 -9.64
N ALA A 379 -6.84 -32.99 -10.32
CA ALA A 379 -6.16 -31.87 -9.67
C ALA A 379 -7.14 -30.94 -8.93
N ILE A 380 -8.27 -30.58 -9.56
CA ILE A 380 -9.30 -29.72 -8.94
C ILE A 380 -9.94 -30.42 -7.74
N ALA A 381 -10.29 -31.70 -7.87
CA ALA A 381 -10.91 -32.48 -6.80
C ALA A 381 -10.00 -32.56 -5.56
N ARG A 382 -8.71 -32.84 -5.75
CA ARG A 382 -7.71 -32.89 -4.67
C ARG A 382 -7.55 -31.56 -3.93
N VAL A 383 -7.51 -30.43 -4.65
CA VAL A 383 -7.50 -29.10 -4.00
C VAL A 383 -8.77 -28.88 -3.19
N GLY A 384 -9.93 -29.26 -3.75
CA GLY A 384 -11.23 -29.13 -3.09
C GLY A 384 -11.28 -29.85 -1.75
N ALA A 385 -10.97 -31.15 -1.72
CA ALA A 385 -10.95 -31.97 -0.51
C ALA A 385 -9.99 -31.39 0.55
N SER A 386 -8.74 -31.10 0.16
CA SER A 386 -7.77 -30.52 1.08
C SER A 386 -8.19 -29.14 1.62
N THR A 387 -8.95 -28.36 0.86
CA THR A 387 -9.43 -27.05 1.30
C THR A 387 -10.38 -27.18 2.48
N VAL A 388 -11.26 -28.19 2.46
CA VAL A 388 -12.19 -28.50 3.54
C VAL A 388 -11.43 -28.99 4.77
N ALA A 389 -10.55 -29.97 4.58
CA ALA A 389 -9.71 -30.53 5.64
C ALA A 389 -8.91 -29.45 6.39
N ARG A 390 -8.45 -28.42 5.68
CA ARG A 390 -7.61 -27.33 6.22
C ARG A 390 -8.39 -26.04 6.50
N PHE A 391 -9.72 -26.06 6.46
CA PHE A 391 -10.51 -24.84 6.67
C PHE A 391 -10.21 -24.17 8.02
N GLY A 392 -9.89 -24.94 9.06
CA GLY A 392 -9.45 -24.43 10.36
C GLY A 392 -8.24 -23.48 10.30
N SER A 393 -7.41 -23.57 9.26
CA SER A 393 -6.25 -22.70 9.03
C SER A 393 -6.52 -21.50 8.12
N ALA A 394 -7.71 -21.41 7.52
CA ALA A 394 -8.07 -20.32 6.62
C ALA A 394 -8.06 -18.97 7.37
N THR A 395 -7.66 -17.88 6.70
CA THR A 395 -7.57 -16.55 7.32
C THR A 395 -8.17 -15.48 6.42
N ALA A 396 -8.66 -14.39 7.03
CA ALA A 396 -8.97 -13.15 6.32
C ALA A 396 -8.24 -11.99 7.00
N ASP A 397 -7.22 -11.45 6.35
CA ASP A 397 -6.54 -10.24 6.79
C ASP A 397 -7.38 -9.01 6.40
N PHE A 398 -7.40 -7.98 7.25
CA PHE A 398 -8.00 -6.69 6.95
C PHE A 398 -6.92 -5.64 6.76
N LEU A 399 -6.96 -4.91 5.65
CA LEU A 399 -5.93 -3.94 5.27
C LEU A 399 -6.53 -2.57 5.02
N VAL A 400 -5.88 -1.55 5.53
CA VAL A 400 -6.12 -0.15 5.16
C VAL A 400 -4.97 0.25 4.23
N ARG A 401 -5.29 0.64 2.99
CA ARG A 401 -4.29 1.03 1.98
C ARG A 401 -4.48 2.48 1.57
N GLU A 402 -3.43 3.28 1.69
CA GLU A 402 -3.45 4.68 1.24
C GLU A 402 -3.47 4.75 -0.30
N ARG A 403 -4.41 5.52 -0.86
CA ARG A 403 -4.63 5.60 -2.31
C ARG A 403 -3.50 6.31 -3.04
N ALA A 404 -2.88 7.31 -2.42
CA ALA A 404 -1.86 8.14 -3.07
C ALA A 404 -0.51 7.41 -3.19
N THR A 405 -0.17 6.61 -2.19
CA THR A 405 1.16 6.01 -2.04
C THR A 405 1.16 4.49 -2.20
N ALA A 406 -0.02 3.86 -2.16
CA ALA A 406 -0.20 2.41 -2.03
C ALA A 406 0.36 1.79 -0.74
N ALA A 407 0.75 2.62 0.25
CA ALA A 407 1.14 2.16 1.58
C ALA A 407 0.00 1.35 2.20
N GLN A 408 0.33 0.19 2.78
CA GLN A 408 -0.67 -0.74 3.32
C GLN A 408 -0.36 -1.12 4.76
N PHE A 409 -1.42 -1.23 5.56
CA PHE A 409 -1.35 -1.47 6.99
C PHE A 409 -2.38 -2.50 7.42
N PHE A 410 -1.91 -3.57 8.05
CA PHE A 410 -2.74 -4.64 8.60
C PHE A 410 -3.44 -4.17 9.85
N GLN A 411 -4.71 -4.53 9.98
CA GLN A 411 -5.54 -4.24 11.14
C GLN A 411 -5.85 -5.55 11.88
N PRO A 412 -5.98 -5.52 13.22
CA PRO A 412 -6.40 -6.69 13.98
C PRO A 412 -7.78 -7.19 13.50
N VAL A 413 -7.95 -8.52 13.48
CA VAL A 413 -9.19 -9.20 13.08
C VAL A 413 -9.48 -10.35 14.04
N GLU A 414 -10.66 -10.33 14.64
CA GLU A 414 -11.25 -11.51 15.27
C GLU A 414 -12.01 -12.29 14.21
N LEU A 415 -11.72 -13.59 14.06
CA LEU A 415 -12.20 -14.40 12.93
C LEU A 415 -12.88 -15.69 13.39
N THR A 416 -14.09 -15.93 12.89
CA THR A 416 -14.78 -17.23 12.96
C THR A 416 -14.89 -17.86 11.57
N ARG A 417 -15.02 -19.19 11.55
CA ARG A 417 -15.04 -20.03 10.35
C ARG A 417 -16.32 -20.86 10.39
N GLU A 418 -17.18 -20.67 9.40
CA GLU A 418 -18.47 -21.34 9.30
C GLU A 418 -18.53 -22.22 8.05
N THR A 419 -18.97 -23.45 8.25
CA THR A 419 -19.31 -24.39 7.18
C THR A 419 -20.83 -24.35 7.00
N LEU A 420 -21.30 -23.91 5.84
CA LEU A 420 -22.73 -23.78 5.52
C LEU A 420 -23.13 -24.79 4.45
N PRO A 421 -24.28 -25.48 4.56
CA PRO A 421 -24.80 -26.31 3.47
C PRO A 421 -24.99 -25.49 2.19
N ALA A 422 -24.55 -26.03 1.05
CA ALA A 422 -24.69 -25.40 -0.26
C ALA A 422 -25.85 -25.99 -1.07
N ASP A 423 -26.05 -27.30 -0.99
CA ASP A 423 -27.10 -28.06 -1.67
C ASP A 423 -27.47 -29.34 -0.88
N GLU A 424 -28.41 -30.11 -1.43
CA GLU A 424 -28.87 -31.39 -0.86
C GLU A 424 -27.88 -32.55 -1.11
N ASP A 425 -26.90 -32.37 -2.00
CA ASP A 425 -25.92 -33.38 -2.42
C ASP A 425 -24.69 -33.42 -1.49
N GLY A 426 -24.79 -32.79 -0.31
CA GLY A 426 -23.72 -32.79 0.69
C GLY A 426 -22.56 -31.85 0.34
N GLN A 427 -22.77 -30.82 -0.48
CA GLN A 427 -21.76 -29.77 -0.66
C GLN A 427 -21.88 -28.69 0.43
N VAL A 428 -20.74 -28.08 0.77
CA VAL A 428 -20.63 -27.01 1.75
C VAL A 428 -19.95 -25.77 1.17
N ARG A 429 -20.30 -24.62 1.73
CA ARG A 429 -19.59 -23.35 1.57
C ARG A 429 -18.77 -23.07 2.81
N LEU A 430 -17.56 -22.59 2.58
CA LEU A 430 -16.61 -22.20 3.62
C LEU A 430 -16.62 -20.67 3.74
N VAL A 431 -17.25 -20.16 4.80
CA VAL A 431 -17.44 -18.72 5.02
C VAL A 431 -16.62 -18.26 6.21
N LEU A 432 -15.80 -17.23 5.98
CA LEU A 432 -15.05 -16.55 7.03
C LEU A 432 -15.88 -15.36 7.51
N ARG A 433 -16.10 -15.22 8.82
CA ARG A 433 -16.68 -13.99 9.41
C ARG A 433 -15.64 -13.32 10.28
N GLY A 434 -15.45 -12.03 10.08
CA GLY A 434 -14.46 -11.26 10.80
C GLY A 434 -15.02 -9.97 11.37
N THR A 435 -14.45 -9.54 12.49
CA THR A 435 -14.59 -8.17 13.00
C THR A 435 -13.19 -7.56 13.05
N ALA A 436 -12.96 -6.55 12.21
CA ALA A 436 -11.71 -5.81 12.19
C ALA A 436 -11.81 -4.54 13.03
N THR A 437 -10.71 -4.14 13.67
CA THR A 437 -10.60 -2.88 14.43
C THR A 437 -9.62 -1.93 13.77
N VAL A 438 -10.05 -0.72 13.45
CA VAL A 438 -9.20 0.33 12.88
C VAL A 438 -9.13 1.49 13.86
N ASP A 439 -8.03 1.62 14.57
CA ASP A 439 -7.75 2.76 15.45
C ASP A 439 -7.00 3.83 14.66
N PRO A 440 -7.59 5.00 14.33
CA PRO A 440 -6.91 6.03 13.57
C PRO A 440 -5.61 6.55 14.20
N GLY A 441 -5.41 6.39 15.50
CA GLY A 441 -4.20 6.79 16.22
C GLY A 441 -3.02 5.83 16.03
N THR A 442 -3.28 4.60 15.60
CA THR A 442 -2.26 3.53 15.48
C THR A 442 -2.34 2.71 14.18
N ALA A 443 -3.36 2.93 13.35
CA ALA A 443 -3.67 2.12 12.17
C ALA A 443 -2.63 2.22 11.05
N ALA A 444 -1.65 3.13 11.10
CA ALA A 444 -0.53 3.21 10.17
C ALA A 444 0.71 2.43 10.68
N GLY A 445 0.52 1.25 11.27
CA GLY A 445 1.63 0.41 11.75
C GLY A 445 2.18 0.83 13.11
N GLY A 446 1.30 1.27 14.01
CA GLY A 446 1.64 1.75 15.35
C GLY A 446 1.61 3.27 15.50
N VAL A 447 1.40 4.00 14.39
CA VAL A 447 1.28 5.47 14.38
C VAL A 447 -0.04 5.92 13.74
N ALA A 448 -0.36 7.20 13.91
CA ALA A 448 -1.63 7.76 13.43
C ALA A 448 -1.70 7.76 11.90
N LEU A 449 -2.90 7.53 11.35
CA LEU A 449 -3.15 7.68 9.92
C LEU A 449 -2.84 9.10 9.46
N GLY A 450 -2.00 9.26 8.45
CA GLY A 450 -1.76 10.54 7.81
C GLY A 450 -3.00 11.10 7.11
N GLY A 451 -2.99 12.40 6.81
CA GLY A 451 -4.06 13.03 6.02
C GLY A 451 -4.10 12.46 4.60
N GLY A 452 -5.23 11.92 4.17
CA GLY A 452 -5.29 11.16 2.92
C GLY A 452 -6.60 10.42 2.68
N LEU A 453 -6.61 9.61 1.62
CA LEU A 453 -7.72 8.71 1.31
C LEU A 453 -7.22 7.28 1.43
N PHE A 454 -7.93 6.48 2.20
CA PHE A 454 -7.57 5.09 2.46
C PHE A 454 -8.68 4.16 1.98
N ASP A 455 -8.27 3.10 1.29
CA ASP A 455 -9.10 2.07 0.72
C ASP A 455 -8.99 0.81 1.60
N VAL A 456 -10.13 0.31 2.11
CA VAL A 456 -10.21 -0.96 2.88
C VAL A 456 -10.23 -2.23 2.00
N PHE A 457 -9.27 -3.12 2.20
CA PHE A 457 -9.18 -4.41 1.51
C PHE A 457 -9.30 -5.57 2.51
N VAL A 458 -9.81 -6.70 2.01
CA VAL A 458 -9.77 -7.99 2.71
C VAL A 458 -8.93 -8.94 1.86
N ARG A 459 -7.93 -9.56 2.49
CA ARG A 459 -7.06 -10.55 1.85
C ARG A 459 -7.36 -11.92 2.43
N ILE A 460 -7.91 -12.79 1.59
CA ILE A 460 -8.43 -14.10 1.95
C ILE A 460 -7.38 -15.16 1.62
N LYS A 461 -7.05 -15.99 2.62
CA LYS A 461 -6.27 -17.22 2.46
C LYS A 461 -7.18 -18.42 2.69
N LEU A 462 -7.49 -19.16 1.63
CA LEU A 462 -8.35 -20.34 1.65
C LEU A 462 -7.88 -21.28 0.54
N GLY A 463 -7.81 -22.59 0.80
CA GLY A 463 -7.59 -23.62 -0.23
C GLY A 463 -6.33 -23.47 -1.06
N GLY A 464 -5.23 -22.99 -0.46
CA GLY A 464 -4.00 -22.73 -1.19
C GLY A 464 -4.09 -21.55 -2.18
N TRP A 465 -5.06 -20.66 -2.00
CA TRP A 465 -5.12 -19.36 -2.66
C TRP A 465 -4.97 -18.24 -1.66
N THR A 466 -4.25 -17.21 -2.07
CA THR A 466 -4.22 -15.92 -1.37
C THR A 466 -4.65 -14.85 -2.35
N ARG A 467 -5.86 -14.30 -2.19
CA ARG A 467 -6.38 -13.23 -3.05
C ARG A 467 -6.94 -12.09 -2.23
N GLU A 468 -6.94 -10.90 -2.82
CA GLU A 468 -7.38 -9.67 -2.17
C GLU A 468 -8.55 -9.05 -2.95
N CYS A 469 -9.53 -8.50 -2.23
CA CYS A 469 -10.58 -7.66 -2.79
C CYS A 469 -10.88 -6.45 -1.91
N ARG A 470 -11.54 -5.44 -2.49
CA ARG A 470 -12.09 -4.30 -1.73
C ARG A 470 -13.27 -4.80 -0.89
N LEU A 471 -13.43 -4.28 0.33
CA LEU A 471 -14.62 -4.57 1.14
C LEU A 471 -15.87 -3.95 0.50
N GLY A 472 -16.74 -4.78 -0.05
CA GLY A 472 -17.90 -4.42 -0.89
C GLY A 472 -18.02 -5.37 -2.10
N PRO A 473 -18.89 -5.07 -3.08
CA PRO A 473 -19.79 -3.93 -3.14
C PRO A 473 -20.95 -4.08 -2.15
N VAL A 474 -21.37 -2.96 -1.58
CA VAL A 474 -22.64 -2.84 -0.88
C VAL A 474 -23.74 -2.61 -1.92
N ARG A 475 -24.79 -3.44 -1.92
CA ARG A 475 -26.03 -3.05 -2.62
C ARG A 475 -26.52 -1.76 -1.99
N LEU A 476 -26.85 -0.74 -2.78
CA LEU A 476 -27.24 0.63 -2.35
C LEU A 476 -28.59 0.68 -1.60
N ASP A 477 -28.86 -0.32 -0.76
CA ASP A 477 -30.00 -0.49 0.13
C ASP A 477 -29.44 -0.51 1.56
N PRO A 478 -30.00 0.25 2.51
CA PRO A 478 -29.23 1.11 3.38
C PRO A 478 -28.35 0.32 4.34
N ARG A 479 -27.06 0.22 4.02
CA ARG A 479 -26.02 -0.02 5.02
C ARG A 479 -25.49 1.35 5.47
N PRO A 480 -25.94 1.87 6.62
CA PRO A 480 -25.45 3.14 7.11
C PRO A 480 -23.94 3.04 7.35
N VAL A 481 -23.24 4.12 7.04
CA VAL A 481 -21.86 4.34 7.48
C VAL A 481 -21.95 5.27 8.69
N PRO A 482 -21.13 5.07 9.74
CA PRO A 482 -21.20 5.94 10.90
C PRO A 482 -20.78 7.37 10.51
N PRO A 483 -21.15 8.37 11.32
CA PRO A 483 -20.71 9.74 11.10
C PRO A 483 -19.17 9.86 11.13
N ALA A 484 -18.67 11.01 10.69
CA ALA A 484 -17.25 11.32 10.87
C ALA A 484 -16.88 11.31 12.37
N GLY A 485 -15.73 10.73 12.67
CA GLY A 485 -15.12 10.76 13.99
C GLY A 485 -14.08 11.88 14.09
N VAL A 486 -13.98 12.51 15.26
CA VAL A 486 -12.80 13.30 15.63
C VAL A 486 -12.01 12.49 16.64
N VAL A 487 -10.95 11.85 16.17
CA VAL A 487 -10.17 10.84 16.91
C VAL A 487 -8.69 11.09 16.68
N ALA A 488 -7.87 10.95 17.72
CA ALA A 488 -6.41 11.12 17.64
C ALA A 488 -5.99 12.45 16.98
N GLY A 489 -6.70 13.53 17.28
CA GLY A 489 -6.44 14.86 16.72
C GLY A 489 -6.76 15.00 15.23
N ARG A 490 -7.55 14.10 14.65
CA ARG A 490 -7.87 14.07 13.21
C ARG A 490 -9.35 13.90 12.96
N VAL A 491 -9.82 14.38 11.81
CA VAL A 491 -11.17 14.13 11.32
C VAL A 491 -11.14 12.92 10.38
N VAL A 492 -11.81 11.84 10.78
CA VAL A 492 -11.86 10.58 10.05
C VAL A 492 -13.29 10.30 9.59
N LEU A 493 -13.51 10.27 8.29
CA LEU A 493 -14.82 9.99 7.68
C LEU A 493 -14.79 8.63 6.98
N PRO A 494 -15.41 7.59 7.55
CA PRO A 494 -15.72 6.38 6.81
C PRO A 494 -16.80 6.68 5.76
N TYR A 495 -16.68 6.11 4.55
CA TYR A 495 -17.66 6.31 3.48
C TYR A 495 -17.66 5.16 2.44
N TRP A 496 -18.78 5.03 1.73
CA TRP A 496 -18.90 4.14 0.57
C TRP A 496 -18.47 4.86 -0.72
N THR A 497 -17.59 4.25 -1.52
CA THR A 497 -17.20 4.83 -2.81
C THR A 497 -18.38 4.90 -3.79
N ALA A 498 -18.50 6.01 -4.53
CA ALA A 498 -19.66 6.24 -5.40
C ALA A 498 -19.82 5.24 -6.55
N LYS A 499 -18.71 4.68 -7.07
CA LYS A 499 -18.73 3.79 -8.24
C LYS A 499 -18.87 2.32 -7.87
N GLN A 500 -18.18 1.88 -6.82
CA GLN A 500 -18.05 0.48 -6.46
C GLN A 500 -18.78 0.13 -5.15
N ALA A 501 -19.30 1.12 -4.43
CA ALA A 501 -19.94 0.93 -3.12
C ALA A 501 -19.04 0.14 -2.15
N THR A 502 -17.75 0.47 -2.13
CA THR A 502 -16.72 -0.15 -1.28
C THR A 502 -16.30 0.76 -0.14
N LEU A 503 -15.90 0.20 1.00
CA LEU A 503 -15.52 0.98 2.18
C LEU A 503 -14.18 1.72 1.95
N SER A 504 -14.16 2.99 2.35
CA SER A 504 -12.97 3.84 2.35
C SER A 504 -13.02 4.81 3.54
N LEU A 505 -11.86 5.37 3.90
CA LEU A 505 -11.70 6.39 4.93
C LEU A 505 -11.13 7.67 4.28
N ASP A 506 -11.68 8.83 4.63
CA ASP A 506 -11.12 10.15 4.34
C ASP A 506 -10.59 10.74 5.64
N VAL A 507 -9.29 11.02 5.70
CA VAL A 507 -8.61 11.59 6.86
C VAL A 507 -8.18 13.01 6.51
N ASP A 508 -8.76 14.00 7.18
CA ASP A 508 -8.48 15.44 7.08
C ASP A 508 -8.66 16.10 5.69
N ARG A 509 -9.01 15.35 4.62
CA ARG A 509 -8.90 15.85 3.25
C ARG A 509 -10.16 16.53 2.70
N ALA A 510 -11.33 15.93 2.88
CA ALA A 510 -12.57 16.46 2.30
C ALA A 510 -13.81 16.25 3.20
N VAL A 511 -13.74 16.85 4.38
CA VAL A 511 -14.72 16.93 5.49
C VAL A 511 -16.14 17.46 5.18
N LYS A 512 -16.60 17.39 3.93
CA LYS A 512 -17.99 17.64 3.52
C LYS A 512 -19.00 16.68 4.17
N GLY A 513 -18.54 15.57 4.78
CA GLY A 513 -19.34 14.61 5.53
C GLY A 513 -19.53 14.92 7.02
N VAL A 514 -18.95 16.00 7.54
CA VAL A 514 -19.00 16.39 8.97
C VAL A 514 -20.35 17.06 9.35
N GLY A 515 -21.21 17.35 8.37
CA GLY A 515 -22.57 17.85 8.62
C GLY A 515 -22.70 19.36 8.91
N LEU A 516 -21.59 20.11 9.04
CA LEU A 516 -21.60 21.55 9.34
C LEU A 516 -22.38 22.43 8.34
N GLY A 517 -22.43 22.02 7.07
CA GLY A 517 -23.21 22.69 6.03
C GLY A 517 -24.72 22.38 6.07
N ARG A 518 -25.19 21.56 7.01
CA ARG A 518 -26.60 21.16 7.18
C ARG A 518 -27.17 21.57 8.54
N LEU A 519 -26.40 22.27 9.37
CA LEU A 519 -26.84 22.78 10.66
C LEU A 519 -28.05 23.70 10.51
N LYS A 520 -29.03 23.49 11.38
CA LYS A 520 -30.20 24.32 11.60
C LYS A 520 -29.92 25.29 12.76
N PRO A 521 -30.67 26.41 12.85
CA PRO A 521 -30.55 27.31 13.99
C PRO A 521 -30.71 26.62 15.35
N ASP A 522 -31.59 25.63 15.43
CA ASP A 522 -31.86 24.88 16.68
C ASP A 522 -30.68 23.99 17.11
N ASP A 523 -29.76 23.68 16.20
CA ASP A 523 -28.52 22.95 16.53
C ASP A 523 -27.49 23.87 17.22
N VAL A 524 -27.76 25.17 17.33
CA VAL A 524 -26.88 26.16 17.96
C VAL A 524 -27.62 26.90 19.07
N THR A 525 -27.07 26.87 20.27
CA THR A 525 -27.60 27.61 21.42
C THR A 525 -26.58 28.65 21.87
N VAL A 526 -27.06 29.86 22.17
CA VAL A 526 -26.25 30.91 22.81
C VAL A 526 -26.90 31.27 24.13
N THR A 527 -26.19 31.15 25.24
CA THR A 527 -26.66 31.53 26.57
C THR A 527 -25.60 32.40 27.24
N GLY A 528 -25.91 33.69 27.41
CA GLY A 528 -24.89 34.67 27.80
C GLY A 528 -23.82 34.81 26.73
N ASP A 529 -22.58 34.52 27.09
CA ASP A 529 -21.40 34.47 26.22
C ASP A 529 -21.05 33.03 25.77
N ARG A 530 -21.74 32.00 26.28
CA ARG A 530 -21.47 30.60 25.91
C ARG A 530 -22.22 30.22 24.63
N LEU A 531 -21.47 29.82 23.61
CA LEU A 531 -21.98 29.19 22.40
C LEU A 531 -21.88 27.66 22.56
N ARG A 532 -22.97 26.96 22.25
CA ARG A 532 -22.98 25.49 22.10
C ARG A 532 -23.49 25.12 20.71
N VAL A 533 -22.79 24.22 20.03
CA VAL A 533 -23.15 23.70 18.70
C VAL A 533 -23.26 22.19 18.76
N ALA A 534 -24.44 21.62 18.51
CA ALA A 534 -24.63 20.18 18.38
C ALA A 534 -24.17 19.70 16.99
N LEU A 535 -23.44 18.59 16.95
CA LEU A 535 -22.78 18.06 15.77
C LEU A 535 -23.05 16.56 15.60
N PRO A 536 -23.36 16.09 14.37
CA PRO A 536 -23.56 14.68 14.08
C PRO A 536 -22.20 13.98 13.88
N LEU A 537 -21.38 13.95 14.93
CA LEU A 537 -20.02 13.40 14.92
C LEU A 537 -19.83 12.39 16.04
N HIS A 538 -18.89 11.47 15.83
CA HIS A 538 -18.37 10.64 16.90
C HIS A 538 -17.16 11.33 17.55
N VAL A 539 -17.15 11.47 18.87
CA VAL A 539 -16.02 11.99 19.62
C VAL A 539 -15.91 11.18 20.90
N PRO A 540 -14.85 10.35 21.08
CA PRO A 540 -14.75 9.43 22.21
C PRO A 540 -14.50 10.10 23.56
N GLY A 541 -14.08 11.36 23.56
CA GLY A 541 -13.78 12.14 24.76
C GLY A 541 -13.83 13.64 24.50
N GLU A 542 -13.12 14.42 25.32
CA GLU A 542 -12.96 15.86 25.10
C GLU A 542 -11.71 16.14 24.27
N THR A 543 -11.82 17.04 23.31
CA THR A 543 -10.69 17.51 22.50
C THR A 543 -10.82 18.98 22.16
N LYS A 544 -9.71 19.61 21.76
CA LYS A 544 -9.68 21.03 21.44
C LYS A 544 -10.35 21.30 20.10
N ALA A 545 -11.12 22.37 20.02
CA ALA A 545 -11.64 22.93 18.78
C ALA A 545 -11.34 24.42 18.70
N LEU A 546 -11.34 25.00 17.49
CA LEU A 546 -11.27 26.44 17.30
C LEU A 546 -12.52 26.93 16.58
N LEU A 547 -13.10 28.01 17.08
CA LEU A 547 -14.18 28.74 16.43
C LEU A 547 -13.62 30.04 15.85
N ARG A 548 -13.79 30.22 14.55
CA ARG A 548 -13.46 31.47 13.85
C ARG A 548 -14.74 32.17 13.42
N LEU A 549 -14.86 33.43 13.81
CA LEU A 549 -15.98 34.32 13.51
C LEU A 549 -15.49 35.39 12.53
N ALA A 550 -16.06 35.41 11.32
CA ALA A 550 -15.75 36.43 10.32
C ALA A 550 -16.95 37.35 10.08
N SER A 551 -16.73 38.66 10.03
CA SER A 551 -17.78 39.64 9.68
C SER A 551 -17.30 40.57 8.57
N PRO A 552 -18.16 40.97 7.62
CA PRO A 552 -17.84 42.04 6.67
C PRO A 552 -17.55 43.39 7.35
N ALA A 553 -18.03 43.59 8.58
CA ALA A 553 -17.84 44.82 9.36
C ALA A 553 -16.52 44.82 10.16
N SER A 554 -15.78 43.71 10.19
CA SER A 554 -14.49 43.58 10.88
C SER A 554 -13.39 43.27 9.88
N ALA A 555 -12.23 43.93 10.01
CA ALA A 555 -11.07 43.69 9.15
C ALA A 555 -10.41 42.33 9.44
N GLU A 556 -10.42 41.90 10.70
CA GLU A 556 -9.83 40.63 11.13
C GLU A 556 -10.90 39.69 11.69
N PRO A 557 -10.78 38.37 11.43
CA PRO A 557 -11.63 37.37 12.05
C PRO A 557 -11.28 37.20 13.53
N VAL A 558 -12.28 36.92 14.36
CA VAL A 558 -12.10 36.63 15.77
C VAL A 558 -12.00 35.13 15.96
N GLU A 559 -10.93 34.65 16.58
CA GLU A 559 -10.74 33.25 16.91
C GLU A 559 -10.87 33.01 18.41
N VAL A 560 -11.64 31.99 18.79
CA VAL A 560 -11.78 31.55 20.18
C VAL A 560 -11.53 30.06 20.28
N SER A 561 -10.90 29.66 21.39
CA SER A 561 -10.77 28.25 21.73
C SER A 561 -12.11 27.72 22.21
N GLY A 562 -12.41 26.48 21.82
CA GLY A 562 -13.55 25.72 22.31
C GLY A 562 -13.16 24.29 22.64
N THR A 563 -14.08 23.59 23.29
CA THR A 563 -13.97 22.18 23.62
C THR A 563 -15.02 21.42 22.80
N LEU A 564 -14.58 20.36 22.11
CA LEU A 564 -15.43 19.40 21.44
C LEU A 564 -15.56 18.16 22.33
N SER A 565 -16.79 17.81 22.70
CA SER A 565 -17.07 16.66 23.58
C SER A 565 -18.13 15.75 22.96
N GLY A 566 -18.01 14.44 23.18
CA GLY A 566 -19.06 13.47 22.86
C GLY A 566 -20.30 13.67 23.75
N ALA A 567 -21.50 13.45 23.21
CA ALA A 567 -22.72 13.46 23.99
C ALA A 567 -22.85 12.16 24.81
N SER A 568 -23.18 12.26 26.10
CA SER A 568 -23.27 11.12 27.02
C SER A 568 -24.38 10.12 26.68
N ASP A 569 -25.36 10.54 25.88
CA ASP A 569 -26.47 9.70 25.38
C ASP A 569 -26.17 9.07 24.02
N GLY A 570 -24.98 9.26 23.46
CA GLY A 570 -24.58 8.75 22.15
C GLY A 570 -25.25 9.45 20.96
N SER A 571 -25.98 10.55 21.18
CA SER A 571 -26.72 11.26 20.12
C SER A 571 -25.83 12.03 19.14
N GLY A 572 -24.53 12.14 19.41
CA GLY A 572 -23.54 12.84 18.60
C GLY A 572 -22.46 13.49 19.45
N ALA A 573 -22.08 14.71 19.09
CA ALA A 573 -21.10 15.51 19.80
C ALA A 573 -21.55 16.96 19.90
N PHE A 574 -20.84 17.77 20.68
CA PHE A 574 -21.09 19.20 20.74
C PHE A 574 -19.79 19.99 20.94
N VAL A 575 -19.74 21.19 20.36
CA VAL A 575 -18.68 22.18 20.62
C VAL A 575 -19.20 23.22 21.57
N GLU A 576 -18.42 23.57 22.58
CA GLU A 576 -18.64 24.70 23.47
C GLU A 576 -17.49 25.69 23.37
N ALA A 577 -17.83 26.97 23.22
CA ALA A 577 -16.87 28.05 23.17
C ALA A 577 -17.41 29.28 23.90
N THR A 578 -16.53 30.00 24.58
CA THR A 578 -16.85 31.30 25.18
C THR A 578 -16.61 32.39 24.16
N LEU A 579 -17.69 33.04 23.74
CA LEU A 579 -17.63 34.20 22.85
C LEU A 579 -16.97 35.37 23.59
N PRO A 580 -16.16 36.20 22.91
CA PRO A 580 -15.51 37.31 23.58
C PRO A 580 -16.54 38.42 23.84
N GLY A 581 -17.00 38.50 25.09
CA GLY A 581 -18.00 39.47 25.53
C GLY A 581 -17.57 40.91 25.19
N GLY A 582 -18.44 41.66 24.51
CA GLY A 582 -18.20 43.06 24.13
C GLY A 582 -17.25 43.31 22.95
N ALA A 583 -16.55 42.28 22.44
CA ALA A 583 -15.58 42.44 21.33
C ALA A 583 -16.19 42.22 19.93
N LEU A 584 -17.39 41.63 19.84
CA LEU A 584 -18.09 41.49 18.57
C LEU A 584 -18.84 42.77 18.24
N THR A 585 -18.41 43.47 17.19
CA THR A 585 -19.13 44.62 16.64
C THR A 585 -20.54 44.23 16.19
N ASP A 586 -21.47 45.18 16.30
CA ASP A 586 -22.84 45.02 15.83
C ASP A 586 -22.86 44.60 14.35
N GLY A 587 -23.60 43.54 14.03
CA GLY A 587 -23.67 43.00 12.68
C GLY A 587 -23.77 41.48 12.61
N THR A 588 -23.66 40.94 11.40
CA THR A 588 -23.71 39.50 11.14
C THR A 588 -22.30 38.92 11.08
N TRP A 589 -22.10 37.81 11.77
CA TRP A 589 -20.90 37.03 11.85
C TRP A 589 -21.13 35.65 11.24
N LYS A 590 -20.16 35.18 10.48
CA LYS A 590 -20.13 33.86 9.86
C LYS A 590 -19.19 32.96 10.66
N PRO A 591 -19.74 32.01 11.44
CA PRO A 591 -18.93 31.08 12.20
C PRO A 591 -18.38 29.96 11.30
N SER A 592 -17.15 29.54 11.61
CA SER A 592 -16.49 28.38 11.05
C SER A 592 -15.73 27.64 12.14
N LEU A 593 -15.71 26.31 12.08
CA LEU A 593 -15.11 25.45 13.09
C LEU A 593 -13.89 24.71 12.55
N CYS A 594 -12.82 24.70 13.33
CA CYS A 594 -11.71 23.77 13.19
C CYS A 594 -11.85 22.68 14.25
N LEU A 595 -12.12 21.46 13.82
CA LEU A 595 -12.38 20.32 14.72
C LEU A 595 -11.11 19.57 15.12
N ALA A 596 -10.00 19.82 14.41
CA ALA A 596 -8.71 19.16 14.60
C ALA A 596 -7.60 20.22 14.49
N PRO A 597 -7.46 21.10 15.50
CA PRO A 597 -6.51 22.22 15.44
C PRO A 597 -5.05 21.77 15.56
N GLU A 598 -4.80 20.54 16.00
CA GLU A 598 -3.48 19.94 16.14
C GLU A 598 -3.05 19.14 14.90
N ALA A 599 -3.93 19.02 13.90
CA ALA A 599 -3.57 18.42 12.63
C ALA A 599 -2.52 19.29 11.91
N GLY A 600 -1.66 18.65 11.09
CA GLY A 600 -0.60 19.35 10.35
C GLY A 600 -1.10 20.49 9.44
N GLU A 601 -2.36 20.44 9.00
CA GLU A 601 -3.06 21.55 8.36
C GLU A 601 -4.43 21.80 9.03
N PRO A 602 -4.54 22.75 9.98
CA PRO A 602 -5.81 23.09 10.61
C PRO A 602 -6.81 23.66 9.59
N ARG A 603 -7.99 23.07 9.51
CA ARG A 603 -9.03 23.46 8.53
C ARG A 603 -10.26 24.03 9.20
N PHE A 604 -10.67 25.22 8.78
CA PHE A 604 -11.90 25.87 9.22
C PHE A 604 -13.04 25.59 8.26
N LEU A 605 -14.12 25.03 8.79
CA LEU A 605 -15.30 24.62 8.05
C LEU A 605 -16.46 25.54 8.35
N ALA A 606 -16.97 26.19 7.31
CA ALA A 606 -18.09 27.11 7.43
C ALA A 606 -19.36 26.40 7.91
N MET A 607 -20.05 27.02 8.85
CA MET A 607 -21.37 26.57 9.31
C MET A 607 -22.46 27.15 8.40
N SER A 608 -23.57 26.43 8.24
CA SER A 608 -24.75 26.91 7.50
C SER A 608 -25.62 27.92 8.26
N VAL A 609 -25.24 28.27 9.50
CA VAL A 609 -25.90 29.26 10.35
C VAL A 609 -25.00 30.49 10.57
N GLY A 610 -25.60 31.64 10.86
CA GLY A 610 -24.88 32.87 11.22
C GLY A 610 -25.16 33.27 12.66
N LEU A 611 -24.36 34.21 13.17
CA LEU A 611 -24.58 34.86 14.46
C LEU A 611 -24.85 36.36 14.22
N SER A 612 -25.83 36.92 14.90
CA SER A 612 -26.10 38.37 14.90
C SER A 612 -25.71 38.92 16.26
N ALA A 613 -24.76 39.85 16.29
CA ALA A 613 -24.41 40.62 17.47
C ALA A 613 -25.18 41.96 17.43
N LYS A 614 -25.89 42.29 18.50
CA LYS A 614 -26.58 43.59 18.65
C LYS A 614 -26.59 44.02 20.11
N ALA A 615 -26.04 45.20 20.40
CA ALA A 615 -25.99 45.76 21.76
C ALA A 615 -25.42 44.77 22.79
N GLY A 616 -24.34 44.07 22.43
CA GLY A 616 -23.66 43.08 23.28
C GLY A 616 -24.37 41.73 23.43
N ARG A 617 -25.53 41.51 22.79
CA ARG A 617 -26.24 40.23 22.77
C ARG A 617 -26.00 39.50 21.45
N VAL A 618 -25.76 38.20 21.50
CA VAL A 618 -25.56 37.34 20.33
C VAL A 618 -26.75 36.42 20.14
N GLN A 619 -27.29 36.34 18.93
CA GLN A 619 -28.39 35.45 18.56
C GLN A 619 -28.07 34.66 17.30
N VAL A 620 -28.56 33.42 17.22
CA VAL A 620 -28.41 32.59 16.03
C VAL A 620 -29.38 33.04 14.94
N VAL A 621 -28.87 33.23 13.73
CA VAL A 621 -29.67 33.68 12.58
C VAL A 621 -29.46 32.75 11.39
N ARG A 622 -30.47 32.63 10.53
CA ARG A 622 -30.27 32.02 9.21
C ARG A 622 -29.47 33.01 8.35
N PRO A 623 -28.39 32.59 7.67
CA PRO A 623 -27.66 33.48 6.79
C PRO A 623 -28.61 33.99 5.71
N ALA A 624 -28.58 35.29 5.42
CA ALA A 624 -29.30 35.83 4.27
C ALA A 624 -28.81 35.07 3.01
N LYS A 625 -29.76 34.53 2.21
CA LYS A 625 -29.40 33.94 0.91
C LYS A 625 -28.59 34.99 0.14
N PRO A 626 -27.40 34.66 -0.40
CA PRO A 626 -26.73 35.59 -1.30
C PRO A 626 -27.72 35.92 -2.41
N ALA A 627 -27.90 37.21 -2.71
CA ALA A 627 -28.69 37.64 -3.85
C ALA A 627 -28.20 36.83 -5.06
N GLY A 628 -29.05 35.93 -5.58
CA GLY A 628 -28.65 35.06 -6.66
C GLY A 628 -28.25 35.89 -7.87
N PRO A 629 -27.30 35.42 -8.70
CA PRO A 629 -26.96 36.12 -9.93
C PRO A 629 -28.25 36.28 -10.74
N GLY A 630 -28.59 37.52 -11.12
CA GLY A 630 -29.81 37.84 -11.87
C GLY A 630 -30.00 36.93 -13.07
N THR A 631 -31.25 36.74 -13.51
CA THR A 631 -31.68 35.76 -14.52
C THR A 631 -30.79 35.73 -15.78
N GLY A 632 -30.20 36.87 -16.17
CA GLY A 632 -29.23 36.99 -17.25
C GLY A 632 -27.88 36.27 -17.02
N GLN A 633 -27.31 36.28 -15.82
CA GLN A 633 -26.03 35.62 -15.52
C GLN A 633 -26.16 34.09 -15.45
N ARG A 634 -27.34 33.55 -15.08
CA ARG A 634 -27.64 32.11 -15.16
C ARG A 634 -27.67 31.62 -16.61
N LEU A 635 -28.24 32.41 -17.52
CA LEU A 635 -28.22 32.14 -18.97
C LEU A 635 -26.80 32.16 -19.54
N VAL A 636 -25.98 33.14 -19.15
CA VAL A 636 -24.57 33.24 -19.59
C VAL A 636 -23.71 32.07 -19.07
N ARG A 637 -23.88 31.64 -17.81
CA ARG A 637 -23.17 30.46 -17.27
C ARG A 637 -23.64 29.16 -17.92
N LYS A 638 -24.93 29.02 -18.21
CA LYS A 638 -25.47 27.83 -18.91
C LYS A 638 -24.96 27.80 -20.37
N ALA A 639 -24.96 28.94 -21.07
CA ALA A 639 -24.41 29.07 -22.42
C ALA A 639 -22.91 28.76 -22.48
N ARG A 640 -22.08 29.31 -21.57
CA ARG A 640 -20.64 29.00 -21.48
C ARG A 640 -20.36 27.53 -21.19
N ARG A 641 -21.19 26.89 -20.35
CA ARG A 641 -21.03 25.47 -19.99
C ARG A 641 -21.48 24.52 -21.11
N THR A 642 -22.47 24.93 -21.91
CA THR A 642 -22.89 24.19 -23.12
C THR A 642 -21.85 24.36 -24.25
N LEU A 643 -21.37 25.59 -24.49
CA LEU A 643 -20.29 25.86 -25.47
C LEU A 643 -18.98 25.17 -25.10
N GLY A 644 -18.58 25.15 -23.83
CA GLY A 644 -17.40 24.43 -23.37
C GLY A 644 -17.51 22.90 -23.50
N LYS A 645 -18.74 22.34 -23.38
CA LYS A 645 -19.00 20.92 -23.64
C LYS A 645 -18.96 20.58 -25.13
N ILE A 646 -19.43 21.48 -26.00
CA ILE A 646 -19.36 21.32 -27.46
C ILE A 646 -17.90 21.43 -27.93
N ALA A 647 -17.13 22.39 -27.44
CA ALA A 647 -15.71 22.55 -27.77
C ALA A 647 -14.85 21.35 -27.33
N ARG A 648 -15.14 20.76 -26.15
CA ARG A 648 -14.46 19.52 -25.70
C ARG A 648 -14.85 18.27 -26.49
N LYS A 649 -16.05 18.23 -27.08
CA LYS A 649 -16.51 17.10 -27.90
C LYS A 649 -16.03 17.19 -29.36
N ALA A 650 -15.55 18.36 -29.79
CA ALA A 650 -15.10 18.65 -31.15
C ALA A 650 -13.57 18.70 -31.33
N GLY A 651 -12.78 18.34 -30.31
CA GLY A 651 -11.32 18.14 -30.47
C GLY A 651 -10.48 19.40 -30.81
N LEU A 652 -11.03 20.61 -30.67
CA LEU A 652 -10.27 21.83 -30.95
C LEU A 652 -9.40 22.23 -29.74
N ARG A 653 -8.13 21.81 -29.76
CA ARG A 653 -7.07 22.40 -28.93
C ARG A 653 -6.90 23.86 -29.33
N ARG A 654 -7.05 24.80 -28.38
CA ARG A 654 -6.56 26.17 -28.56
C ARG A 654 -5.04 26.13 -28.52
N GLY A 655 -4.39 26.40 -29.65
CA GLY A 655 -3.00 26.83 -29.67
C GLY A 655 -2.92 28.24 -29.08
N ASN A 656 -2.03 28.41 -28.10
CA ASN A 656 -1.62 29.73 -27.64
C ASN A 656 -0.52 30.23 -28.59
N GLY A 657 -0.78 31.36 -29.24
CA GLY A 657 0.22 32.23 -29.82
C GLY A 657 -0.03 33.65 -29.30
N ALA A 658 1.09 34.36 -29.08
CA ALA A 658 1.29 35.63 -28.39
C ALA A 658 1.37 35.54 -26.85
#